data_AF-A0A6J3BWN9-F1
#
_entry.id   AF-A0A6J3BWN9-F1
#
_cell.length_a   1.000
_cell.length_b   1.000
_cell.length_c   1.000
_cell.angle_alpha   90.00
_cell.angle_beta   90.00
_cell.angle_gamma   90.00
#
_symmetry.space_group_name_H-M   'P 1'
#
loop_
_entity.id
_entity.type
_entity.pdbx_description
1 polymer ?
#
loop_
_entity_poly.entity_id
_entity_poly.type
_entity_poly.pdbx_seq_one_letter_code
_entity_poly.pdbx_strand_id
1 'polypeptide(L)'
;MSWLKQLRYNLKRCLYIICWPLNKAICTICNKQYIKCFLSFIGGLFLAQLYYFYMLKTIPFPYYIDICLSLIISILLGIGNAISIQLRCISLLVLPMYCGKPGRGVLKAVVLTYVVAGPITNMGLNAKEVVRVFSCSTQLSYNLSRTKHDLVSKPIRKTIIGFQSDIDQMKDAIRSIINVIDPIENEIEGTSEVSQSRQQNNIVDDFFRNKRRSEYIDDKYLHNKNEEEAQIYQKDYLKKLEYRCENQFSRAVAVCSNVFATAHNACYESSPPYAAWSLCWPMKLQRICNIKALLKQTDICNSRKQINSGLGEGYVYLKKAKKALMDLKGISLLYKLPNYRELFDIQDAEETAERVMHAFEEKNIVMRTATIIINICMALLFLRIFLAAVTYHDMYLTEIEYDNVYITSYFKTIDIRRRTKKKYTLLPLKKMERNKYVDVHSLSYVLTERNVLVTHILKVMLEVITATTFVMLDRLFYEALDVVRQHAETETSLQGTRDLEIKVEGTGVLASMIQKLLDGLNERTPIRTFVDTSPCLPRPRLMPHAFFFKIYGGYLWIILLLYLNPYTLRLRRLICGYFYPRREKQRILHLYNDILKKRLKMQKTLRRKAVQAVRAHYLSGENLLSMRIKFPRILGWLRILPAARMTCLICGETEPRNNIRNHQDELWYSCTATKCPFVYCVECWQEVGACCLACDPSLAELSDIDSLSEDEHPRF
;
A
#
# COMPACT_ATOMS: atom_id res chain seq x y z
N MET A 1 44.57 26.23 11.31
CA MET A 1 44.46 27.71 11.45
C MET A 1 44.89 28.50 10.20
N SER A 2 45.69 27.92 9.28
CA SER A 2 46.08 28.53 7.99
C SER A 2 44.94 28.56 6.94
N TRP A 3 44.18 27.47 6.81
CA TRP A 3 43.08 27.36 5.83
C TRP A 3 41.96 28.41 6.04
N LEU A 4 41.64 28.74 7.29
CA LEU A 4 40.67 29.79 7.65
C LEU A 4 41.15 31.21 7.32
N LYS A 5 42.47 31.47 7.36
CA LYS A 5 43.06 32.75 6.93
C LYS A 5 43.04 32.87 5.39
N GLN A 6 43.37 31.79 4.69
CA GLN A 6 43.31 31.70 3.23
C GLN A 6 41.86 31.84 2.72
N LEU A 7 40.91 31.16 3.37
CA LEU A 7 39.48 31.30 3.10
C LEU A 7 39.04 32.74 3.35
N ARG A 8 39.44 33.38 4.47
CA ARG A 8 39.16 34.81 4.75
C ARG A 8 39.66 35.77 3.66
N TYR A 9 40.88 35.55 3.18
CA TYR A 9 41.49 36.36 2.12
C TYR A 9 40.76 36.15 0.79
N ASN A 10 40.50 34.89 0.43
CA ASN A 10 39.76 34.53 -0.78
C ASN A 10 38.30 34.97 -0.72
N LEU A 11 37.67 34.96 0.44
CA LEU A 11 36.30 35.42 0.64
C LEU A 11 36.19 36.95 0.58
N LYS A 12 37.17 37.67 1.16
CA LYS A 12 37.31 39.12 0.95
C LYS A 12 37.53 39.44 -0.52
N ARG A 13 38.36 38.66 -1.22
CA ARG A 13 38.64 38.82 -2.65
C ARG A 13 37.43 38.44 -3.51
N CYS A 14 36.67 37.40 -3.19
CA CYS A 14 35.43 36.99 -3.87
C CYS A 14 34.30 37.99 -3.64
N LEU A 15 34.07 38.46 -2.40
CA LEU A 15 33.12 39.56 -2.15
C LEU A 15 33.55 40.83 -2.87
N TYR A 16 34.86 41.13 -2.90
CA TYR A 16 35.37 42.27 -3.64
C TYR A 16 35.16 42.09 -5.14
N ILE A 17 35.43 40.92 -5.74
CA ILE A 17 35.31 40.62 -7.19
C ILE A 17 33.84 40.52 -7.64
N ILE A 18 32.96 39.86 -6.88
CA ILE A 18 31.53 39.72 -7.22
C ILE A 18 30.81 41.06 -7.02
N CYS A 19 31.18 41.80 -5.98
CA CYS A 19 30.61 43.12 -5.72
C CYS A 19 31.34 44.22 -6.52
N TRP A 20 32.51 44.00 -7.13
CA TRP A 20 33.29 45.04 -7.81
C TRP A 20 32.53 45.71 -8.95
N PRO A 21 31.88 44.99 -9.88
CA PRO A 21 31.19 45.61 -11.01
C PRO A 21 29.91 46.31 -10.55
N LEU A 22 29.15 45.70 -9.63
CA LEU A 22 27.92 46.28 -9.07
C LEU A 22 28.19 47.50 -8.17
N ASN A 23 29.23 47.43 -7.34
CA ASN A 23 29.68 48.53 -6.48
C ASN A 23 30.23 49.67 -7.33
N LYS A 24 30.96 49.38 -8.43
CA LYS A 24 31.40 50.42 -9.37
C LYS A 24 30.23 51.01 -10.17
N ALA A 25 29.21 50.24 -10.54
CA ALA A 25 28.04 50.72 -11.27
C ALA A 25 27.04 51.52 -10.40
N ILE A 26 26.82 51.11 -9.15
CA ILE A 26 25.81 51.71 -8.25
C ILE A 26 26.45 52.78 -7.33
N CYS A 27 27.71 52.60 -6.91
CA CYS A 27 28.40 53.51 -6.00
C CYS A 27 29.43 54.43 -6.69
N THR A 28 29.46 54.53 -8.03
CA THR A 28 30.45 55.35 -8.75
C THR A 28 30.60 56.77 -8.19
N ILE A 29 31.82 57.08 -7.76
CA ILE A 29 32.34 58.43 -7.52
C ILE A 29 32.62 59.03 -8.90
N CYS A 30 31.58 59.43 -9.62
CA CYS A 30 31.74 60.22 -10.84
C CYS A 30 31.22 61.62 -10.55
N ASN A 31 32.09 62.64 -10.67
CA ASN A 31 31.73 64.05 -10.46
C ASN A 31 30.66 64.56 -11.45
N LYS A 32 30.37 63.79 -12.52
CA LYS A 32 29.33 64.10 -13.51
C LYS A 32 28.05 63.31 -13.21
N GLN A 33 26.99 64.04 -12.84
CA GLN A 33 25.65 63.53 -12.51
C GLN A 33 25.11 62.53 -13.55
N TYR A 34 25.28 62.83 -14.84
CA TYR A 34 24.76 62.03 -15.96
C TYR A 34 25.37 60.62 -16.04
N ILE A 35 26.68 60.49 -15.82
CA ILE A 35 27.38 59.19 -15.85
C ILE A 35 26.89 58.29 -14.71
N LYS A 36 26.67 58.88 -13.52
CA LYS A 36 26.14 58.16 -12.36
C LYS A 36 24.72 57.66 -12.61
N CYS A 37 23.84 58.48 -13.20
CA CYS A 37 22.48 58.07 -13.55
C CYS A 37 22.48 56.94 -14.58
N PHE A 38 23.30 57.05 -15.63
CA PHE A 38 23.41 56.03 -16.66
C PHE A 38 23.93 54.69 -16.13
N LEU A 39 25.00 54.69 -15.33
CA LEU A 39 25.53 53.48 -14.70
C LEU A 39 24.54 52.86 -13.70
N SER A 40 23.81 53.68 -12.95
CA SER A 40 22.78 53.20 -12.02
C SER A 40 21.57 52.60 -12.77
N PHE A 41 21.21 53.16 -13.93
CA PHE A 41 20.16 52.63 -14.80
C PHE A 41 20.55 51.24 -15.34
N ILE A 42 21.75 51.10 -15.90
CA ILE A 42 22.28 49.81 -16.37
C ILE A 42 22.37 48.80 -15.21
N GLY A 43 22.83 49.23 -14.03
CA GLY A 43 22.87 48.40 -12.84
C GLY A 43 21.49 47.90 -12.41
N GLY A 44 20.47 48.76 -12.49
CA GLY A 44 19.07 48.41 -12.24
C GLY A 44 18.51 47.42 -13.25
N LEU A 45 18.79 47.61 -14.55
CA LEU A 45 18.41 46.66 -15.60
C LEU A 45 19.04 45.28 -15.40
N PHE A 46 20.34 45.25 -15.08
CA PHE A 46 21.05 44.00 -14.82
C PHE A 46 20.49 43.25 -13.60
N LEU A 47 20.21 43.97 -12.51
CA LEU A 47 19.58 43.38 -11.32
C LEU A 47 18.17 42.85 -11.61
N ALA A 48 17.38 43.55 -12.42
CA ALA A 48 16.06 43.09 -12.84
C ALA A 48 16.15 41.83 -13.70
N GLN A 49 17.10 41.78 -14.65
CA GLN A 49 17.29 40.61 -15.50
C GLN A 49 17.76 39.40 -14.69
N LEU A 50 18.64 39.61 -13.70
CA LEU A 50 19.02 38.56 -12.75
C LEU A 50 17.81 38.07 -11.95
N TYR A 51 16.99 38.97 -11.42
CA TYR A 51 15.76 38.60 -10.71
C TYR A 51 14.80 37.82 -11.60
N TYR A 52 14.61 38.26 -12.85
CA TYR A 52 13.75 37.58 -13.81
C TYR A 52 14.26 36.17 -14.14
N PHE A 53 15.52 36.04 -14.57
CA PHE A 53 16.07 34.77 -15.04
C PHE A 53 16.13 33.70 -13.93
N TYR A 54 16.54 34.09 -12.72
CA TYR A 54 16.70 33.15 -11.62
C TYR A 54 15.42 32.92 -10.82
N MET A 55 14.47 33.87 -10.82
CA MET A 55 13.27 33.81 -9.97
C MET A 55 11.98 33.71 -10.79
N LEU A 56 11.63 34.75 -11.55
CA LEU A 56 10.32 34.82 -12.21
C LEU A 56 10.15 33.77 -13.32
N LYS A 57 11.21 33.44 -14.05
CA LYS A 57 11.19 32.42 -15.10
C LYS A 57 10.81 31.02 -14.60
N THR A 58 10.93 30.77 -13.29
CA THR A 58 10.53 29.49 -12.69
C THR A 58 9.01 29.36 -12.54
N ILE A 59 8.26 30.45 -12.68
CA ILE A 59 6.80 30.48 -12.62
C ILE A 59 6.25 30.24 -14.03
N PRO A 60 5.31 29.29 -14.23
CA PRO A 60 4.79 28.97 -15.55
C PRO A 60 3.76 30.02 -16.02
N PHE A 61 4.23 31.24 -16.32
CA PHE A 61 3.39 32.26 -16.94
C PHE A 61 3.22 32.01 -18.45
N PRO A 62 2.08 32.45 -19.05
CA PRO A 62 1.96 32.50 -20.50
C PRO A 62 3.10 33.32 -21.11
N TYR A 63 3.64 32.89 -22.25
CA TYR A 63 4.82 33.48 -22.90
C TYR A 63 4.76 35.01 -23.03
N TYR A 64 3.60 35.55 -23.42
CA TYR A 64 3.40 36.99 -23.56
C TYR A 64 3.48 37.74 -22.23
N ILE A 65 2.84 37.21 -21.18
CA ILE A 65 2.84 37.79 -19.83
C ILE A 65 4.26 37.80 -19.26
N ASP A 66 5.01 36.74 -19.48
CA ASP A 66 6.39 36.60 -19.00
C ASP A 66 7.33 37.68 -19.58
N ILE A 67 7.25 37.91 -20.90
CA ILE A 67 8.03 38.96 -21.58
C ILE A 67 7.62 40.35 -21.10
N CYS A 68 6.32 40.65 -21.06
CA CYS A 68 5.82 41.94 -20.61
C CYS A 68 6.26 42.24 -19.17
N LEU A 69 6.16 41.25 -18.28
CA LEU A 69 6.52 41.38 -16.87
C LEU A 69 8.03 41.59 -16.69
N SER A 70 8.87 40.87 -17.46
CA SER A 70 10.32 41.10 -17.50
C SER A 70 10.68 42.53 -17.92
N LEU A 71 10.06 43.01 -19.02
CA LEU A 71 10.29 44.36 -19.54
C LEU A 71 9.87 45.45 -18.54
N ILE A 72 8.67 45.32 -17.97
CA ILE A 72 8.12 46.27 -17.00
C ILE A 72 9.02 46.35 -15.76
N ILE A 73 9.39 45.22 -15.17
CA ILE A 73 10.25 45.19 -13.98
C ILE A 73 11.63 45.77 -14.30
N SER A 74 12.19 45.45 -15.47
CA SER A 74 13.50 45.97 -15.89
C SER A 74 13.49 47.49 -16.04
N ILE A 75 12.50 48.04 -16.74
CA ILE A 75 12.37 49.49 -16.93
C ILE A 75 12.13 50.19 -15.60
N LEU A 76 11.20 49.69 -14.76
CA LEU A 76 10.90 50.29 -13.46
C LEU A 76 12.11 50.27 -12.52
N LEU A 77 12.82 49.14 -12.42
CA LEU A 77 13.99 49.03 -11.56
C LEU A 77 15.18 49.84 -12.10
N GLY A 78 15.34 49.92 -13.42
CA GLY A 78 16.32 50.78 -14.09
C GLY A 78 16.08 52.26 -13.79
N ILE A 79 14.88 52.78 -14.09
CA ILE A 79 14.51 54.18 -13.84
C ILE A 79 14.58 54.49 -12.34
N GLY A 80 14.06 53.58 -11.50
CA GLY A 80 14.08 53.73 -10.05
C GLY A 80 15.49 53.86 -9.48
N ASN A 81 16.43 53.04 -9.95
CA ASN A 81 17.84 53.14 -9.56
C ASN A 81 18.54 54.39 -10.13
N ALA A 82 18.13 54.89 -11.29
CA ALA A 82 18.69 56.12 -11.85
C ALA A 82 18.34 57.35 -11.01
N ILE A 83 17.09 57.45 -10.55
CA ILE A 83 16.55 58.65 -9.91
C ILE A 83 16.67 58.58 -8.37
N SER A 84 16.23 57.48 -7.75
CA SER A 84 16.05 57.42 -6.29
C SER A 84 17.30 56.91 -5.57
N ILE A 85 17.74 57.64 -4.53
CA ILE A 85 18.81 57.15 -3.63
C ILE A 85 18.33 55.99 -2.74
N GLN A 86 17.04 55.98 -2.37
CA GLN A 86 16.43 54.92 -1.58
C GLN A 86 16.45 53.61 -2.36
N LEU A 87 15.99 53.61 -3.62
CA LEU A 87 15.96 52.40 -4.45
C LEU A 87 17.36 51.86 -4.76
N ARG A 88 18.37 52.73 -4.92
CA ARG A 88 19.77 52.31 -5.04
C ARG A 88 20.29 51.61 -3.79
N CYS A 89 19.99 52.17 -2.63
CA CYS A 89 20.37 51.57 -1.34
C CYS A 89 19.68 50.22 -1.15
N ILE A 90 18.36 50.15 -1.36
CA ILE A 90 17.57 48.92 -1.22
C ILE A 90 18.06 47.84 -2.20
N SER A 91 18.30 48.20 -3.47
CA SER A 91 18.81 47.28 -4.49
C SER A 91 20.15 46.66 -4.09
N LEU A 92 21.06 47.45 -3.49
CA LEU A 92 22.34 46.94 -3.00
C LEU A 92 22.17 46.14 -1.69
N LEU A 93 21.19 46.47 -0.84
CA LEU A 93 20.85 45.75 0.38
C LEU A 93 20.26 44.35 0.12
N VAL A 94 19.65 44.09 -1.05
CA VAL A 94 19.17 42.75 -1.40
C VAL A 94 20.30 41.71 -1.37
N LEU A 95 21.52 42.09 -1.75
CA LEU A 95 22.69 41.19 -1.75
C LEU A 95 23.01 40.59 -0.37
N PRO A 96 23.24 41.40 0.70
CA PRO A 96 23.44 40.84 2.04
C PRO A 96 22.18 40.18 2.60
N MET A 97 20.97 40.57 2.19
CA MET A 97 19.72 39.92 2.62
C MET A 97 19.57 38.51 2.04
N TYR A 98 20.02 38.28 0.81
CA TYR A 98 20.07 36.95 0.20
C TYR A 98 20.95 35.98 1.02
N CYS A 99 22.08 36.46 1.52
CA CYS A 99 22.95 35.67 2.40
C CYS A 99 22.42 35.55 3.84
N GLY A 100 21.43 36.37 4.20
CA GLY A 100 20.85 36.47 5.54
C GLY A 100 19.80 35.40 5.83
N LYS A 101 19.08 35.59 6.95
CA LYS A 101 17.94 34.74 7.34
C LYS A 101 16.87 34.58 6.23
N PRO A 102 16.38 35.65 5.57
CA PRO A 102 15.32 35.49 4.57
C PRO A 102 15.78 34.67 3.37
N GLY A 103 16.93 34.97 2.77
CA GLY A 103 17.41 34.20 1.61
C GLY A 103 17.77 32.75 1.92
N ARG A 104 18.32 32.45 3.10
CA ARG A 104 18.48 31.05 3.56
C ARG A 104 17.15 30.31 3.70
N GLY A 105 16.10 31.00 4.17
CA GLY A 105 14.75 30.44 4.23
C GLY A 105 14.23 30.06 2.86
N VAL A 106 14.43 30.92 1.86
CA VAL A 106 14.06 30.60 0.48
C VAL A 106 14.89 29.44 -0.08
N LEU A 107 16.20 29.45 0.14
CA LEU A 107 17.08 28.38 -0.35
C LEU A 107 16.73 27.02 0.25
N LYS A 108 16.38 26.96 1.54
CA LYS A 108 15.86 25.74 2.18
C LYS A 108 14.60 25.22 1.49
N ALA A 109 13.70 26.13 1.13
CA ALA A 109 12.46 25.76 0.46
C ALA A 109 12.71 25.33 -0.99
N VAL A 110 13.69 25.90 -1.70
CA VAL A 110 14.16 25.40 -3.02
C VAL A 110 14.72 23.98 -2.91
N VAL A 111 15.55 23.72 -1.90
CA VAL A 111 16.10 22.37 -1.66
C VAL A 111 14.97 21.38 -1.36
N LEU A 112 13.98 21.77 -0.55
CA LEU A 112 12.78 20.97 -0.31
C LEU A 112 12.02 20.67 -1.62
N THR A 113 11.86 21.65 -2.50
CA THR A 113 11.26 21.43 -3.84
C THR A 113 12.05 20.40 -4.65
N TYR A 114 13.39 20.41 -4.60
CA TYR A 114 14.20 19.39 -5.26
C TYR A 114 14.06 18.00 -4.62
N VAL A 115 13.87 17.92 -3.29
CA VAL A 115 13.55 16.65 -2.61
C VAL A 115 12.18 16.13 -3.05
N VAL A 116 11.18 17.01 -3.17
CA VAL A 116 9.84 16.61 -3.63
C VAL A 116 9.88 16.17 -5.09
N ALA A 117 10.40 17.01 -5.99
CA ALA A 117 10.42 16.74 -7.43
C ALA A 117 11.43 15.65 -7.85
N GLY A 118 12.42 15.35 -7.01
CA GLY A 118 13.40 14.30 -7.22
C GLY A 118 12.94 12.98 -6.60
N PRO A 119 13.48 12.59 -5.42
CA PRO A 119 13.24 11.27 -4.84
C PRO A 119 11.76 10.99 -4.55
N ILE A 120 10.98 11.96 -4.06
CA ILE A 120 9.56 11.69 -3.70
C ILE A 120 8.71 11.42 -4.95
N THR A 121 8.83 12.23 -6.00
CA THR A 121 8.14 11.96 -7.26
C THR A 121 8.65 10.67 -7.92
N ASN A 122 9.96 10.39 -7.88
CA ASN A 122 10.52 9.16 -8.44
C ASN A 122 10.02 7.91 -7.72
N MET A 123 9.93 7.94 -6.38
CA MET A 123 9.28 6.89 -5.59
C MET A 123 7.82 6.72 -5.97
N GLY A 124 7.08 7.80 -6.21
CA GLY A 124 5.72 7.73 -6.72
C GLY A 124 5.63 7.01 -8.08
N LEU A 125 6.54 7.32 -9.01
CA LEU A 125 6.59 6.63 -10.30
C LEU A 125 6.95 5.15 -10.17
N ASN A 126 7.87 4.80 -9.28
CA ASN A 126 8.20 3.40 -8.98
C ASN A 126 7.04 2.67 -8.30
N ALA A 127 6.30 3.33 -7.40
CA ALA A 127 5.08 2.79 -6.81
C ALA A 127 3.99 2.53 -7.87
N LYS A 128 3.87 3.39 -8.89
CA LYS A 128 2.99 3.12 -10.05
C LYS A 128 3.37 1.83 -10.77
N GLU A 129 4.66 1.58 -10.95
CA GLU A 129 5.14 0.32 -11.54
C GLU A 129 4.86 -0.88 -10.65
N VAL A 130 5.00 -0.77 -9.32
CA VAL A 130 4.61 -1.85 -8.38
C VAL A 130 3.15 -2.24 -8.56
N VAL A 131 2.25 -1.25 -8.59
CA VAL A 131 0.81 -1.51 -8.76
C VAL A 131 0.53 -2.16 -10.12
N ARG A 132 1.14 -1.66 -11.19
CA ARG A 132 0.99 -2.23 -12.54
C ARG A 132 1.45 -3.70 -12.60
N VAL A 133 2.61 -4.00 -12.01
CA VAL A 133 3.19 -5.36 -11.97
C VAL A 133 2.31 -6.30 -11.14
N PHE A 134 1.82 -5.83 -9.99
CA PHE A 134 0.93 -6.59 -9.13
C PHE A 134 -0.39 -6.92 -9.86
N SER A 135 -0.99 -5.92 -10.52
CA SER A 135 -2.18 -6.09 -11.36
C SER A 135 -1.96 -7.15 -12.46
N CYS A 136 -0.91 -6.97 -13.26
CA CYS A 136 -0.59 -7.87 -14.38
C CYS A 136 -0.31 -9.30 -13.90
N SER A 137 0.45 -9.45 -12.82
CA SER A 137 0.78 -10.76 -12.24
C SER A 137 -0.44 -11.48 -11.66
N THR A 138 -1.37 -10.73 -11.06
CA THR A 138 -2.62 -11.29 -10.52
C THR A 138 -3.52 -11.77 -11.66
N GLN A 139 -3.68 -10.97 -12.72
CA GLN A 139 -4.46 -11.35 -13.90
C GLN A 139 -3.86 -12.56 -14.62
N LEU A 140 -2.52 -12.58 -14.76
CA LEU A 140 -1.80 -13.72 -15.33
C LEU A 140 -2.00 -14.99 -14.48
N SER A 141 -1.86 -14.88 -13.16
CA SER A 141 -2.06 -16.00 -12.23
C SER A 141 -3.49 -16.54 -12.27
N TYR A 142 -4.49 -15.66 -12.42
CA TYR A 142 -5.89 -16.05 -12.59
C TYR A 142 -6.11 -16.80 -13.90
N ASN A 143 -5.63 -16.26 -15.04
CA ASN A 143 -5.75 -16.91 -16.35
C ASN A 143 -5.08 -18.29 -16.39
N LEU A 144 -3.90 -18.41 -15.77
CA LEU A 144 -3.19 -19.69 -15.63
C LEU A 144 -3.98 -20.68 -14.75
N SER A 145 -4.50 -20.22 -13.62
CA SER A 145 -5.29 -21.04 -12.70
C SER A 145 -6.59 -21.52 -13.34
N ARG A 146 -7.28 -20.64 -14.07
CA ARG A 146 -8.47 -20.98 -14.86
C ARG A 146 -8.16 -22.03 -15.92
N THR A 147 -7.06 -21.84 -16.66
CA THR A 147 -6.61 -22.83 -17.67
C THR A 147 -6.32 -24.18 -17.02
N LYS A 148 -5.59 -24.20 -15.89
CA LYS A 148 -5.30 -25.43 -15.15
C LYS A 148 -6.58 -26.10 -14.62
N HIS A 149 -7.51 -25.32 -14.08
CA HIS A 149 -8.80 -25.83 -13.61
C HIS A 149 -9.61 -26.44 -14.75
N ASP A 150 -9.70 -25.76 -15.90
CA ASP A 150 -10.38 -26.25 -17.08
C ASP A 150 -9.74 -27.55 -17.60
N LEU A 151 -8.41 -27.61 -17.60
CA LEU A 151 -7.66 -28.80 -18.00
C LEU A 151 -7.90 -29.99 -17.07
N VAL A 152 -8.17 -29.79 -15.78
CA VAL A 152 -8.46 -30.89 -14.85
C VAL A 152 -9.95 -31.27 -14.87
N SER A 153 -10.84 -30.29 -14.85
CA SER A 153 -12.28 -30.49 -14.65
C SER A 153 -13.03 -30.97 -15.89
N LYS A 154 -12.71 -30.44 -17.08
CA LYS A 154 -13.40 -30.79 -18.34
C LYS A 154 -13.35 -32.28 -18.67
N PRO A 155 -12.19 -32.98 -18.65
CA PRO A 155 -12.15 -34.40 -19.00
C PRO A 155 -12.91 -35.26 -17.98
N ILE A 156 -12.75 -34.98 -16.67
CA ILE A 156 -13.49 -35.69 -15.61
C ILE A 156 -15.00 -35.54 -15.81
N ARG A 157 -15.47 -34.31 -16.09
CA ARG A 157 -16.89 -34.05 -16.35
C ARG A 157 -17.40 -34.78 -17.60
N LYS A 158 -16.63 -34.77 -18.69
CA LYS A 158 -16.96 -35.46 -19.95
C LYS A 158 -17.07 -36.98 -19.74
N THR A 159 -16.13 -37.57 -19.00
CA THR A 159 -16.13 -38.98 -18.64
C THR A 159 -17.35 -39.37 -17.80
N ILE A 160 -17.67 -38.61 -16.74
CA ILE A 160 -18.82 -38.93 -15.87
C ILE A 160 -20.15 -38.84 -16.64
N ILE A 161 -20.31 -37.82 -17.49
CA ILE A 161 -21.53 -37.67 -18.31
C ILE A 161 -21.64 -38.78 -19.35
N GLY A 162 -20.54 -39.16 -20.01
CA GLY A 162 -20.53 -40.27 -20.96
C GLY A 162 -20.94 -41.59 -20.33
N PHE A 163 -20.48 -41.84 -19.10
CA PHE A 163 -20.79 -43.06 -18.35
C PHE A 163 -22.27 -43.25 -18.01
N GLN A 164 -23.01 -42.15 -17.84
CA GLN A 164 -24.45 -42.21 -17.58
C GLN A 164 -25.19 -42.89 -18.74
N SER A 165 -24.83 -42.55 -19.99
CA SER A 165 -25.44 -43.15 -21.17
C SER A 165 -25.19 -44.67 -21.25
N ASP A 166 -23.99 -45.12 -20.87
CA ASP A 166 -23.64 -46.55 -20.87
C ASP A 166 -24.43 -47.35 -19.81
N ILE A 167 -24.68 -46.77 -18.63
CA ILE A 167 -25.53 -47.39 -17.59
C ILE A 167 -26.99 -47.46 -18.06
N ASP A 168 -27.48 -46.41 -18.73
CA ASP A 168 -28.85 -46.40 -19.23
C ASP A 168 -29.04 -47.47 -20.32
N GLN A 169 -28.07 -47.63 -21.24
CA GLN A 169 -28.08 -48.72 -22.21
C GLN A 169 -28.09 -50.11 -21.55
N MET A 170 -27.31 -50.32 -20.48
CA MET A 170 -27.30 -51.57 -19.72
C MET A 170 -28.66 -51.85 -19.05
N LYS A 171 -29.29 -50.83 -18.46
CA LYS A 171 -30.63 -50.95 -17.88
C LYS A 171 -31.66 -51.34 -18.93
N ASP A 172 -31.57 -50.78 -20.12
CA ASP A 172 -32.47 -51.10 -21.23
C ASP A 172 -32.28 -52.53 -21.74
N ALA A 173 -31.04 -53.01 -21.82
CA ALA A 173 -30.75 -54.41 -22.15
C ALA A 173 -31.33 -55.38 -21.10
N ILE A 174 -31.17 -55.09 -19.81
CA ILE A 174 -31.74 -55.91 -18.71
C ILE A 174 -33.27 -55.90 -18.79
N ARG A 175 -33.90 -54.73 -19.01
CA ARG A 175 -35.36 -54.63 -19.20
C ARG A 175 -35.84 -55.46 -20.38
N SER A 176 -35.13 -55.42 -21.51
CA SER A 176 -35.46 -56.21 -22.69
C SER A 176 -35.47 -57.72 -22.38
N ILE A 177 -34.45 -58.21 -21.68
CA ILE A 177 -34.37 -59.63 -21.28
C ILE A 177 -35.53 -60.00 -20.34
N ILE A 178 -35.82 -59.18 -19.32
CA ILE A 178 -36.92 -59.43 -18.38
C ILE A 178 -38.26 -59.48 -19.11
N ASN A 179 -38.51 -58.56 -20.05
CA ASN A 179 -39.73 -58.52 -20.85
C ASN A 179 -39.95 -59.79 -21.69
N VAL A 180 -38.87 -60.50 -22.06
CA VAL A 180 -38.95 -61.79 -22.77
C VAL A 180 -39.23 -62.95 -21.80
N ILE A 181 -38.75 -62.90 -20.56
CA ILE A 181 -38.93 -63.97 -19.57
C ILE A 181 -40.34 -63.95 -18.95
N ASP A 182 -40.89 -62.76 -18.69
CA ASP A 182 -42.22 -62.59 -18.07
C ASP A 182 -43.36 -63.38 -18.77
N PRO A 183 -43.52 -63.38 -20.11
CA PRO A 183 -44.55 -64.19 -20.76
C PRO A 183 -44.31 -65.70 -20.62
N ILE A 184 -43.06 -66.16 -20.54
CA ILE A 184 -42.72 -67.57 -20.34
C ILE A 184 -43.11 -68.02 -18.93
N GLU A 185 -42.84 -67.19 -17.93
CA GLU A 185 -43.28 -67.42 -16.55
C GLU A 185 -44.80 -67.49 -16.43
N ASN A 186 -45.52 -66.57 -17.08
CA ASN A 186 -46.98 -66.63 -17.12
C ASN A 186 -47.53 -67.87 -17.84
N GLU A 187 -46.86 -68.37 -18.88
CA GLU A 187 -47.29 -69.59 -19.58
C GLU A 187 -47.09 -70.85 -18.71
N ILE A 188 -46.03 -70.92 -17.91
CA ILE A 188 -45.72 -72.09 -17.07
C ILE A 188 -46.46 -72.05 -15.74
N GLU A 189 -46.43 -70.92 -15.02
CA GLU A 189 -47.02 -70.79 -13.67
C GLU A 189 -48.49 -70.32 -13.71
N GLY A 190 -48.98 -69.80 -14.84
CA GLY A 190 -50.35 -69.26 -14.94
C GLY A 190 -51.42 -70.33 -14.77
N THR A 191 -52.19 -70.24 -13.68
CA THR A 191 -53.23 -71.22 -13.29
C THR A 191 -54.65 -70.87 -13.75
N SER A 192 -54.88 -69.63 -14.20
CA SER A 192 -56.22 -69.14 -14.61
C SER A 192 -56.83 -69.99 -15.72
N GLU A 193 -56.08 -70.27 -16.78
CA GLU A 193 -56.52 -71.10 -17.91
C GLU A 193 -56.86 -72.54 -17.50
N VAL A 194 -56.05 -73.11 -16.59
CA VAL A 194 -56.27 -74.48 -16.07
C VAL A 194 -57.59 -74.53 -15.31
N SER A 195 -57.86 -73.54 -14.46
CA SER A 195 -59.10 -73.47 -13.69
C SER A 195 -60.34 -73.35 -14.59
N GLN A 196 -60.27 -72.52 -15.64
CA GLN A 196 -61.35 -72.36 -16.62
C GLN A 196 -61.58 -73.64 -17.43
N SER A 197 -60.50 -74.26 -17.90
CA SER A 197 -60.55 -75.52 -18.67
C SER A 197 -61.10 -76.67 -17.82
N ARG A 198 -60.71 -76.75 -16.54
CA ARG A 198 -61.25 -77.71 -15.58
C ARG A 198 -62.76 -77.55 -15.40
N GLN A 199 -63.23 -76.31 -15.23
CA GLN A 199 -64.65 -76.03 -15.08
C GLN A 199 -65.45 -76.45 -16.33
N GLN A 200 -64.97 -76.09 -17.52
CA GLN A 200 -65.61 -76.45 -18.78
C GLN A 200 -65.66 -77.97 -19.00
N ASN A 201 -64.57 -78.69 -18.69
CA ASN A 201 -64.53 -80.15 -18.77
C ASN A 201 -65.54 -80.82 -17.83
N ASN A 202 -65.63 -80.34 -16.58
CA ASN A 202 -66.57 -80.87 -15.60
C ASN A 202 -68.03 -80.68 -16.03
N ILE A 203 -68.36 -79.53 -16.63
CA ILE A 203 -69.72 -79.26 -17.15
C ILE A 203 -70.10 -80.31 -18.21
N VAL A 204 -69.19 -80.63 -19.13
CA VAL A 204 -69.44 -81.62 -20.18
C VAL A 204 -69.50 -83.04 -19.62
N ASP A 205 -68.63 -83.40 -18.66
CA ASP A 205 -68.65 -84.73 -18.03
C ASP A 205 -69.95 -84.97 -17.25
N ASP A 206 -70.39 -83.97 -16.46
CA ASP A 206 -71.64 -84.02 -15.70
C ASP A 206 -72.86 -84.15 -16.64
N PHE A 207 -72.84 -83.47 -17.80
CA PHE A 207 -73.90 -83.57 -18.83
C PHE A 207 -74.10 -85.00 -19.35
N PHE A 208 -73.01 -85.75 -19.56
CA PHE A 208 -73.08 -87.15 -20.00
C PHE A 208 -73.17 -88.17 -18.86
N ARG A 209 -73.26 -87.73 -17.58
CA ARG A 209 -73.19 -88.58 -16.38
C ARG A 209 -71.93 -89.44 -16.32
N ASN A 210 -70.81 -88.93 -16.87
CA ASN A 210 -69.52 -89.59 -16.79
C ASN A 210 -68.84 -89.24 -15.45
N LYS A 211 -67.87 -90.07 -15.02
CA LYS A 211 -66.96 -89.67 -13.95
C LYS A 211 -66.15 -88.45 -14.40
N ARG A 212 -65.97 -87.47 -13.51
CA ARG A 212 -65.23 -86.24 -13.80
C ARG A 212 -63.78 -86.57 -14.11
N ARG A 213 -63.34 -86.26 -15.33
CA ARG A 213 -61.95 -86.50 -15.75
C ARG A 213 -60.94 -85.66 -14.97
N SER A 214 -61.38 -84.54 -14.38
CA SER A 214 -60.53 -83.66 -13.57
C SER A 214 -59.98 -84.35 -12.31
N GLU A 215 -60.73 -85.27 -11.70
CA GLU A 215 -60.25 -86.03 -10.53
C GLU A 215 -59.09 -86.94 -10.91
N TYR A 216 -59.19 -87.61 -12.06
CA TYR A 216 -58.11 -88.45 -12.60
C TYR A 216 -56.87 -87.62 -13.01
N ILE A 217 -57.08 -86.49 -13.70
CA ILE A 217 -55.97 -85.63 -14.13
C ILE A 217 -55.26 -85.02 -12.91
N ASP A 218 -56.00 -84.60 -11.89
CA ASP A 218 -55.42 -84.05 -10.67
C ASP A 218 -54.64 -85.09 -9.88
N ASP A 219 -55.15 -86.32 -9.77
CA ASP A 219 -54.46 -87.43 -9.11
C ASP A 219 -53.19 -87.84 -9.86
N LYS A 220 -53.26 -87.89 -11.21
CA LYS A 220 -52.12 -88.21 -12.09
C LYS A 220 -50.94 -87.23 -11.94
N TYR A 221 -51.21 -85.96 -11.65
CA TYR A 221 -50.19 -84.92 -11.48
C TYR A 221 -50.07 -84.43 -10.04
N LEU A 222 -50.46 -85.25 -9.06
CA LEU A 222 -50.32 -84.91 -7.65
C LEU A 222 -48.83 -84.72 -7.28
N HIS A 223 -48.56 -83.69 -6.50
CA HIS A 223 -47.22 -83.40 -5.99
C HIS A 223 -46.94 -84.21 -4.72
N ASN A 224 -45.72 -84.75 -4.63
CA ASN A 224 -45.22 -85.33 -3.38
C ASN A 224 -44.39 -84.29 -2.62
N LYS A 225 -44.37 -84.37 -1.28
CA LYS A 225 -43.65 -83.41 -0.42
C LYS A 225 -42.12 -83.39 -0.63
N ASN A 226 -41.54 -84.40 -1.26
CA ASN A 226 -40.09 -84.54 -1.47
C ASN A 226 -39.67 -84.32 -2.94
N GLU A 227 -40.54 -83.80 -3.79
CA GLU A 227 -40.22 -83.57 -5.21
C GLU A 227 -39.35 -82.32 -5.40
N GLU A 228 -38.40 -82.42 -6.33
CA GLU A 228 -37.60 -81.28 -6.73
C GLU A 228 -38.46 -80.22 -7.44
N GLU A 229 -38.13 -78.95 -7.21
CA GLU A 229 -38.85 -77.80 -7.77
C GLU A 229 -39.00 -77.88 -9.31
N ALA A 230 -37.97 -78.39 -10.00
CA ALA A 230 -38.01 -78.62 -11.45
C ALA A 230 -39.10 -79.63 -11.87
N GLN A 231 -39.28 -80.71 -11.10
CA GLN A 231 -40.27 -81.74 -11.39
C GLN A 231 -41.69 -81.24 -11.13
N ILE A 232 -41.87 -80.38 -10.13
CA ILE A 232 -43.15 -79.72 -9.82
C ILE A 232 -43.59 -78.88 -11.03
N TYR A 233 -42.75 -77.97 -11.51
CA TYR A 233 -43.06 -77.13 -12.67
C TYR A 233 -43.32 -77.94 -13.95
N GLN A 234 -42.55 -79.00 -14.16
CA GLN A 234 -42.76 -79.90 -15.30
C GLN A 234 -44.13 -80.58 -15.23
N LYS A 235 -44.53 -81.08 -14.06
CA LYS A 235 -45.83 -81.71 -13.85
C LYS A 235 -46.97 -80.72 -14.01
N ASP A 236 -46.84 -79.51 -13.46
CA ASP A 236 -47.86 -78.46 -13.59
C ASP A 236 -48.09 -78.05 -15.04
N TYR A 237 -47.01 -77.94 -15.82
CA TYR A 237 -47.12 -77.63 -17.24
C TYR A 237 -47.75 -78.78 -18.04
N LEU A 238 -47.36 -80.04 -17.75
CA LEU A 238 -47.99 -81.23 -18.35
C LEU A 238 -49.48 -81.32 -18.01
N LYS A 239 -49.84 -81.06 -16.75
CA LYS A 239 -51.23 -80.96 -16.28
C LYS A 239 -52.00 -79.90 -17.04
N LYS A 240 -51.42 -78.71 -17.20
CA LYS A 240 -52.01 -77.61 -17.97
C LYS A 240 -52.27 -78.00 -19.43
N LEU A 241 -51.33 -78.66 -20.09
CA LEU A 241 -51.51 -79.12 -21.47
C LEU A 241 -52.55 -80.23 -21.62
N GLU A 242 -52.61 -81.17 -20.66
CA GLU A 242 -53.63 -82.21 -20.66
C GLU A 242 -55.04 -81.62 -20.48
N TYR A 243 -55.21 -80.66 -19.57
CA TYR A 243 -56.45 -79.90 -19.45
C TYR A 243 -56.79 -79.10 -20.72
N ARG A 244 -55.80 -78.45 -21.35
CA ARG A 244 -55.97 -77.69 -22.59
C ARG A 244 -56.44 -78.61 -23.73
N CYS A 245 -55.84 -79.78 -23.87
CA CYS A 245 -56.25 -80.79 -24.85
C CYS A 245 -57.66 -81.32 -24.59
N GLU A 246 -57.95 -81.74 -23.35
CA GLU A 246 -59.27 -82.25 -22.97
C GLU A 246 -60.36 -81.18 -23.15
N ASN A 247 -60.02 -79.91 -22.93
CA ASN A 247 -60.94 -78.80 -23.16
C ASN A 247 -61.24 -78.58 -24.65
N GLN A 248 -60.31 -78.83 -25.58
CA GLN A 248 -60.63 -78.78 -27.01
C GLN A 248 -61.68 -79.83 -27.38
N PHE A 249 -61.59 -81.03 -26.81
CA PHE A 249 -62.62 -82.04 -26.99
C PHE A 249 -63.95 -81.63 -26.35
N SER A 250 -63.92 -81.13 -25.11
CA SER A 250 -65.14 -80.64 -24.44
C SER A 250 -65.81 -79.51 -25.23
N ARG A 251 -65.05 -78.60 -25.82
CA ARG A 251 -65.56 -77.57 -26.73
C ARG A 251 -66.15 -78.16 -28.01
N ALA A 252 -65.49 -79.14 -28.63
CA ALA A 252 -66.02 -79.83 -29.81
C ALA A 252 -67.34 -80.56 -29.51
N VAL A 253 -67.42 -81.20 -28.34
CA VAL A 253 -68.64 -81.87 -27.86
C VAL A 253 -69.76 -80.85 -27.59
N ALA A 254 -69.44 -79.72 -26.96
CA ALA A 254 -70.40 -78.64 -26.72
C ALA A 254 -70.95 -78.06 -28.04
N VAL A 255 -70.08 -77.82 -29.03
CA VAL A 255 -70.48 -77.37 -30.38
C VAL A 255 -71.36 -78.42 -31.05
N CYS A 256 -70.96 -79.70 -31.04
CA CYS A 256 -71.76 -80.78 -31.60
C CYS A 256 -73.14 -80.86 -30.95
N SER A 257 -73.20 -80.88 -29.62
CA SER A 257 -74.47 -80.95 -28.88
C SER A 257 -75.36 -79.76 -29.18
N ASN A 258 -74.79 -78.56 -29.35
CA ASN A 258 -75.54 -77.38 -29.71
C ASN A 258 -76.11 -77.49 -31.14
N VAL A 259 -75.31 -77.96 -32.11
CA VAL A 259 -75.77 -78.18 -33.49
C VAL A 259 -76.94 -79.16 -33.53
N PHE A 260 -76.86 -80.31 -32.84
CA PHE A 260 -77.98 -81.27 -32.78
C PHE A 260 -79.21 -80.70 -32.06
N ALA A 261 -79.02 -79.92 -30.99
CA ALA A 261 -80.14 -79.25 -30.32
C ALA A 261 -80.82 -78.22 -31.23
N THR A 262 -80.05 -77.42 -31.96
CA THR A 262 -80.59 -76.45 -32.93
C THR A 262 -81.31 -77.15 -34.09
N ALA A 263 -80.75 -78.24 -34.61
CA ALA A 263 -81.33 -78.98 -35.72
C ALA A 263 -82.61 -79.74 -35.29
N HIS A 264 -82.64 -80.27 -34.06
CA HIS A 264 -83.85 -80.83 -33.45
C HIS A 264 -84.96 -79.77 -33.33
N ASN A 265 -84.65 -78.57 -32.83
CA ASN A 265 -85.63 -77.50 -32.69
C ASN A 265 -86.15 -77.02 -34.06
N ALA A 266 -85.27 -76.81 -35.04
CA ALA A 266 -85.64 -76.43 -36.40
C ALA A 266 -86.53 -77.50 -37.10
N CYS A 267 -86.25 -78.79 -36.87
CA CYS A 267 -87.09 -79.89 -37.36
C CYS A 267 -88.49 -79.85 -36.73
N TYR A 268 -88.56 -79.61 -35.42
CA TYR A 268 -89.82 -79.57 -34.68
C TYR A 268 -90.70 -78.38 -35.09
N GLU A 269 -90.08 -77.23 -35.40
CA GLU A 269 -90.77 -76.04 -35.90
C GLU A 269 -91.24 -76.18 -37.36
N SER A 270 -90.50 -76.91 -38.20
CA SER A 270 -90.82 -77.08 -39.63
C SER A 270 -91.80 -78.22 -39.92
N SER A 271 -92.06 -79.10 -38.96
CA SER A 271 -92.86 -80.33 -39.15
C SER A 271 -94.30 -80.19 -38.62
N PRO A 272 -95.31 -80.84 -39.25
CA PRO A 272 -96.67 -80.87 -38.72
C PRO A 272 -96.74 -81.52 -37.33
N PRO A 273 -97.58 -81.01 -36.39
CA PRO A 273 -97.56 -81.40 -34.98
C PRO A 273 -97.82 -82.90 -34.72
N TYR A 274 -98.51 -83.60 -35.63
CA TYR A 274 -98.78 -85.03 -35.52
C TYR A 274 -97.62 -85.92 -36.00
N ALA A 275 -96.67 -85.40 -36.78
CA ALA A 275 -95.54 -86.16 -37.34
C ALA A 275 -94.18 -85.80 -36.71
N ALA A 276 -94.07 -84.61 -36.10
CA ALA A 276 -92.84 -84.07 -35.52
C ALA A 276 -92.17 -85.01 -34.49
N TRP A 277 -92.97 -85.70 -33.67
CA TRP A 277 -92.43 -86.64 -32.67
C TRP A 277 -91.65 -87.80 -33.30
N SER A 278 -92.04 -88.28 -34.49
CA SER A 278 -91.39 -89.43 -35.14
C SER A 278 -90.20 -89.04 -36.03
N LEU A 279 -90.31 -87.93 -36.77
CA LEU A 279 -89.27 -87.46 -37.70
C LEU A 279 -88.09 -86.78 -36.99
N CYS A 280 -88.35 -86.04 -35.90
CA CYS A 280 -87.31 -85.25 -35.22
C CYS A 280 -86.65 -85.99 -34.04
N TRP A 281 -87.20 -87.12 -33.60
CA TRP A 281 -86.62 -87.95 -32.53
C TRP A 281 -85.16 -88.39 -32.75
N PRO A 282 -84.70 -88.75 -33.96
CA PRO A 282 -83.30 -89.13 -34.20
C PRO A 282 -82.31 -88.01 -33.84
N MET A 283 -82.73 -86.74 -33.98
CA MET A 283 -81.90 -85.57 -33.69
C MET A 283 -81.75 -85.31 -32.18
N LYS A 284 -82.57 -85.96 -31.35
CA LYS A 284 -82.48 -85.91 -29.89
C LYS A 284 -81.37 -86.82 -29.32
N LEU A 285 -80.75 -87.69 -30.15
CA LEU A 285 -79.64 -88.54 -29.71
C LEU A 285 -78.34 -87.75 -29.56
N GLN A 286 -78.23 -87.00 -28.46
CA GLN A 286 -77.00 -86.28 -28.06
C GLN A 286 -75.81 -87.20 -27.74
N ARG A 287 -76.05 -88.53 -27.62
CA ARG A 287 -74.99 -89.53 -27.39
C ARG A 287 -74.01 -89.66 -28.56
N ILE A 288 -74.42 -89.28 -29.78
CA ILE A 288 -73.54 -89.30 -30.97
C ILE A 288 -72.39 -88.29 -30.83
N CYS A 289 -72.61 -87.21 -30.06
CA CYS A 289 -71.59 -86.19 -29.81
C CYS A 289 -70.49 -86.61 -28.83
N ASN A 290 -70.53 -87.81 -28.25
CA ASN A 290 -69.45 -88.31 -27.41
C ASN A 290 -68.29 -88.85 -28.28
N ILE A 291 -67.49 -87.93 -28.81
CA ILE A 291 -66.36 -88.19 -29.72
C ILE A 291 -65.34 -89.18 -29.10
N LYS A 292 -65.13 -89.12 -27.78
CA LYS A 292 -64.15 -89.98 -27.08
C LYS A 292 -64.60 -91.44 -27.01
N ALA A 293 -65.90 -91.68 -26.81
CA ALA A 293 -66.47 -93.02 -26.84
C ALA A 293 -66.42 -93.65 -28.25
N LEU A 294 -66.49 -92.83 -29.30
CA LEU A 294 -66.40 -93.26 -30.69
C LEU A 294 -64.96 -93.68 -31.08
N LEU A 295 -63.96 -92.92 -30.63
CA LEU A 295 -62.55 -93.10 -31.03
C LEU A 295 -61.84 -94.27 -30.33
N LYS A 296 -62.42 -94.91 -29.30
CA LYS A 296 -61.89 -96.07 -28.56
C LYS A 296 -60.40 -95.97 -28.13
N GLN A 297 -59.86 -94.76 -27.98
CA GLN A 297 -58.48 -94.51 -27.59
C GLN A 297 -58.45 -93.61 -26.35
N THR A 298 -57.90 -94.10 -25.25
CA THR A 298 -58.01 -93.48 -23.92
C THR A 298 -56.93 -92.43 -23.63
N ASP A 299 -55.84 -92.39 -24.40
CA ASP A 299 -54.62 -91.59 -24.10
C ASP A 299 -54.31 -90.49 -25.14
N ILE A 300 -55.33 -89.90 -25.77
CA ILE A 300 -55.13 -88.89 -26.82
C ILE A 300 -54.44 -87.62 -26.28
N CYS A 301 -54.74 -87.23 -25.03
CA CYS A 301 -54.26 -85.98 -24.43
C CYS A 301 -52.98 -86.12 -23.59
N ASN A 302 -52.26 -87.25 -23.67
CA ASN A 302 -51.04 -87.45 -22.90
C ASN A 302 -49.84 -86.73 -23.54
N SER A 303 -49.52 -85.53 -23.04
CA SER A 303 -48.47 -84.66 -23.58
C SER A 303 -47.05 -85.06 -23.17
N ARG A 304 -46.87 -86.11 -22.35
CA ARG A 304 -45.56 -86.52 -21.81
C ARG A 304 -44.53 -86.89 -22.88
N LYS A 305 -44.98 -87.37 -24.05
CA LYS A 305 -44.11 -87.74 -25.19
C LYS A 305 -43.74 -86.55 -26.09
N GLN A 306 -44.43 -85.42 -25.95
CA GLN A 306 -44.27 -84.23 -26.81
C GLN A 306 -43.41 -83.13 -26.15
N ILE A 307 -43.17 -83.24 -24.84
CA ILE A 307 -42.39 -82.29 -24.06
C ILE A 307 -41.08 -82.93 -23.64
N ASN A 308 -39.98 -82.19 -23.78
CA ASN A 308 -38.67 -82.61 -23.29
C ASN A 308 -38.68 -82.77 -21.76
N SER A 309 -38.10 -83.86 -21.27
CA SER A 309 -38.01 -84.17 -19.83
C SER A 309 -37.20 -83.15 -19.02
N GLY A 310 -36.42 -82.27 -19.66
CA GLY A 310 -35.63 -81.23 -19.02
C GLY A 310 -36.24 -79.82 -19.03
N LEU A 311 -37.51 -79.66 -19.40
CA LEU A 311 -38.18 -78.35 -19.43
C LEU A 311 -38.19 -77.69 -18.03
N GLY A 312 -38.53 -78.47 -17.00
CA GLY A 312 -38.60 -78.00 -15.63
C GLY A 312 -37.24 -77.53 -15.08
N GLU A 313 -36.17 -78.27 -15.38
CA GLU A 313 -34.80 -77.87 -15.02
C GLU A 313 -34.42 -76.56 -15.73
N GLY A 314 -34.67 -76.47 -17.04
CA GLY A 314 -34.44 -75.26 -17.82
C GLY A 314 -35.20 -74.03 -17.30
N TYR A 315 -36.44 -74.22 -16.86
CA TYR A 315 -37.24 -73.15 -16.26
C TYR A 315 -36.70 -72.70 -14.89
N VAL A 316 -36.27 -73.63 -14.03
CA VAL A 316 -35.63 -73.28 -12.75
C VAL A 316 -34.34 -72.46 -12.98
N TYR A 317 -33.54 -72.82 -13.99
CA TYR A 317 -32.37 -72.00 -14.35
C TYR A 317 -32.77 -70.61 -14.89
N LEU A 318 -33.82 -70.53 -15.71
CA LEU A 318 -34.34 -69.26 -16.21
C LEU A 318 -34.83 -68.35 -15.07
N LYS A 319 -35.51 -68.92 -14.07
CA LYS A 319 -35.99 -68.21 -12.88
C LYS A 319 -34.84 -67.71 -12.01
N LYS A 320 -33.81 -68.53 -11.81
CA LYS A 320 -32.56 -68.13 -11.13
C LYS A 320 -31.86 -66.99 -11.89
N ALA A 321 -31.80 -67.06 -13.22
CA ALA A 321 -31.23 -66.01 -14.05
C ALA A 321 -32.03 -64.70 -13.95
N LYS A 322 -33.36 -64.76 -14.00
CA LYS A 322 -34.24 -63.59 -13.79
C LYS A 322 -34.01 -62.95 -12.43
N LYS A 323 -33.92 -63.75 -11.36
CA LYS A 323 -33.65 -63.26 -10.00
C LYS A 323 -32.30 -62.54 -9.91
N ALA A 324 -31.24 -63.13 -10.47
CA ALA A 324 -29.93 -62.50 -10.53
C ALA A 324 -29.92 -61.18 -11.34
N LEU A 325 -30.71 -61.10 -12.42
CA LEU A 325 -30.87 -59.87 -13.21
C LEU A 325 -31.70 -58.80 -12.49
N MET A 326 -32.71 -59.19 -11.71
CA MET A 326 -33.50 -58.27 -10.90
C MET A 326 -32.67 -57.61 -9.79
N ASP A 327 -31.75 -58.36 -9.19
CA ASP A 327 -30.81 -57.82 -8.19
C ASP A 327 -29.91 -56.73 -8.80
N LEU A 328 -29.62 -56.80 -10.11
CA LEU A 328 -28.84 -55.79 -10.85
C LEU A 328 -29.67 -54.57 -11.30
N LYS A 329 -31.00 -54.64 -11.28
CA LYS A 329 -31.90 -53.53 -11.68
C LYS A 329 -31.80 -52.31 -10.75
N GLY A 330 -31.33 -52.50 -9.51
CA GLY A 330 -31.17 -51.45 -8.49
C GLY A 330 -29.91 -50.59 -8.63
N ILE A 331 -29.06 -50.81 -9.63
CA ILE A 331 -27.82 -50.03 -9.79
C ILE A 331 -28.18 -48.59 -10.19
N SER A 332 -27.93 -47.65 -9.29
CA SER A 332 -28.01 -46.21 -9.53
C SER A 332 -26.63 -45.60 -9.32
N LEU A 333 -26.19 -44.81 -10.30
CA LEU A 333 -24.94 -44.08 -10.19
C LEU A 333 -25.15 -42.85 -9.31
N LEU A 334 -24.72 -42.93 -8.06
CA LEU A 334 -24.71 -41.80 -7.14
C LEU A 334 -23.42 -41.00 -7.36
N TYR A 335 -23.50 -39.99 -8.22
CA TYR A 335 -22.42 -39.01 -8.36
C TYR A 335 -22.85 -37.68 -7.75
N LYS A 336 -21.91 -37.02 -7.06
CA LYS A 336 -22.03 -35.61 -6.72
C LYS A 336 -21.03 -34.87 -7.58
N LEU A 337 -21.48 -34.30 -8.70
CA LEU A 337 -20.67 -33.28 -9.35
C LEU A 337 -20.75 -32.04 -8.46
N PRO A 338 -19.63 -31.56 -7.91
CA PRO A 338 -19.61 -30.21 -7.37
C PRO A 338 -19.87 -29.28 -8.54
N ASN A 339 -21.09 -28.76 -8.64
CA ASN A 339 -21.31 -27.53 -9.39
C ASN A 339 -20.52 -26.46 -8.63
N TYR A 340 -19.33 -26.15 -9.11
CA TYR A 340 -18.68 -24.91 -8.74
C TYR A 340 -19.68 -23.82 -9.16
N ARG A 341 -20.32 -23.19 -8.17
CA ARG A 341 -21.09 -21.99 -8.46
C ARG A 341 -20.07 -21.01 -9.00
N GLU A 342 -20.33 -20.43 -10.16
CA GLU A 342 -19.68 -19.18 -10.53
C GLU A 342 -19.99 -18.22 -9.38
N LEU A 343 -18.97 -17.92 -8.59
CA LEU A 343 -19.08 -17.00 -7.48
C LEU A 343 -19.19 -15.61 -8.09
N PHE A 344 -20.41 -15.21 -8.43
CA PHE A 344 -20.74 -13.81 -8.66
C PHE A 344 -20.55 -13.09 -7.33
N ASP A 345 -19.81 -11.98 -7.34
CA ASP A 345 -19.43 -11.16 -6.17
C ASP A 345 -18.06 -11.46 -5.51
N ILE A 346 -17.20 -12.26 -6.15
CA ILE A 346 -15.75 -12.18 -5.86
C ILE A 346 -15.19 -11.13 -6.81
N GLN A 347 -14.56 -10.10 -6.26
CA GLN A 347 -13.85 -9.09 -7.04
C GLN A 347 -12.91 -9.79 -8.02
N ASP A 348 -13.12 -9.53 -9.31
CA ASP A 348 -12.23 -10.08 -10.32
C ASP A 348 -10.81 -9.56 -10.05
N ALA A 349 -9.80 -10.37 -10.36
CA ALA A 349 -8.41 -9.97 -10.28
C ALA A 349 -8.16 -8.70 -11.11
N GLU A 350 -8.87 -8.61 -12.24
CA GLU A 350 -8.88 -7.46 -13.16
C GLU A 350 -9.55 -6.22 -12.53
N GLU A 351 -10.70 -6.39 -11.89
CA GLU A 351 -11.41 -5.29 -11.23
C GLU A 351 -10.64 -4.74 -10.02
N THR A 352 -10.02 -5.63 -9.23
CA THR A 352 -9.18 -5.24 -8.08
C THR A 352 -7.97 -4.43 -8.56
N ALA A 353 -7.32 -4.92 -9.62
CA ALA A 353 -6.21 -4.24 -10.27
C ALA A 353 -6.58 -2.83 -10.76
N GLU A 354 -7.71 -2.70 -11.45
CA GLU A 354 -8.18 -1.43 -12.00
C GLU A 354 -8.51 -0.42 -10.88
N ARG A 355 -9.18 -0.87 -9.81
CA ARG A 355 -9.49 -0.03 -8.64
C ARG A 355 -8.22 0.49 -7.95
N VAL A 356 -7.21 -0.36 -7.76
CA VAL A 356 -5.94 0.07 -7.15
C VAL A 356 -5.24 1.08 -8.07
N MET A 357 -5.32 0.91 -9.39
CA MET A 357 -4.75 1.88 -10.33
C MET A 357 -5.47 3.23 -10.33
N HIS A 358 -6.81 3.21 -10.33
CA HIS A 358 -7.61 4.42 -10.25
C HIS A 358 -7.36 5.19 -8.95
N ALA A 359 -7.31 4.49 -7.80
CA ALA A 359 -7.02 5.10 -6.50
C ALA A 359 -5.61 5.74 -6.47
N PHE A 360 -4.63 5.10 -7.12
CA PHE A 360 -3.28 5.65 -7.24
C PHE A 360 -3.24 6.91 -8.12
N GLU A 361 -3.94 6.91 -9.26
CA GLU A 361 -3.98 8.04 -10.17
C GLU A 361 -4.65 9.27 -9.56
N GLU A 362 -5.73 9.08 -8.80
CA GLU A 362 -6.38 10.15 -8.04
C GLU A 362 -5.39 10.83 -7.08
N LYS A 363 -4.60 10.05 -6.32
CA LYS A 363 -3.59 10.59 -5.39
C LYS A 363 -2.43 11.26 -6.12
N ASN A 364 -2.03 10.76 -7.29
CA ASN A 364 -0.96 11.35 -8.08
C ASN A 364 -1.37 12.74 -8.64
N ILE A 365 -2.64 12.91 -9.02
CA ILE A 365 -3.18 14.22 -9.42
C ILE A 365 -3.08 15.21 -8.26
N VAL A 366 -3.50 14.81 -7.06
CA VAL A 366 -3.38 15.64 -5.85
C VAL A 366 -1.93 16.04 -5.59
N MET A 367 -0.99 15.10 -5.71
CA MET A 367 0.45 15.36 -5.53
C MET A 367 0.99 16.36 -6.57
N ARG A 368 0.57 16.25 -7.83
CA ARG A 368 0.95 17.20 -8.90
C ARG A 368 0.42 18.60 -8.59
N THR A 369 -0.84 18.72 -8.20
CA THR A 369 -1.45 20.01 -7.82
C THR A 369 -0.73 20.62 -6.60
N ALA A 370 -0.41 19.82 -5.58
CA ALA A 370 0.36 20.27 -4.43
C ALA A 370 1.75 20.79 -4.83
N THR A 371 2.42 20.14 -5.80
CA THR A 371 3.72 20.60 -6.31
C THR A 371 3.62 21.97 -7.00
N ILE A 372 2.55 22.21 -7.76
CA ILE A 372 2.27 23.52 -8.38
C ILE A 372 2.07 24.60 -7.30
N ILE A 373 1.27 24.29 -6.27
CA ILE A 373 1.03 25.21 -5.14
C ILE A 373 2.35 25.54 -4.43
N ILE A 374 3.19 24.54 -4.17
CA ILE A 374 4.51 24.74 -3.56
C ILE A 374 5.35 25.71 -4.40
N ASN A 375 5.40 25.55 -5.72
CA ASN A 375 6.16 26.44 -6.60
C ASN A 375 5.64 27.89 -6.59
N ILE A 376 4.32 28.10 -6.48
CA ILE A 376 3.75 29.45 -6.32
C ILE A 376 4.13 30.04 -4.95
N CYS A 377 4.03 29.25 -3.88
CA CYS A 377 4.48 29.67 -2.55
C CYS A 377 5.98 30.02 -2.53
N MET A 378 6.81 29.27 -3.28
CA MET A 378 8.24 29.57 -3.45
C MET A 378 8.48 30.95 -4.05
N ALA A 379 7.75 31.31 -5.09
CA ALA A 379 7.84 32.64 -5.68
C ALA A 379 7.49 33.77 -4.68
N LEU A 380 6.46 33.57 -3.86
CA LEU A 380 6.09 34.52 -2.81
C LEU A 380 7.15 34.64 -1.70
N LEU A 381 7.85 33.55 -1.38
CA LEU A 381 8.95 33.58 -0.40
C LEU A 381 10.14 34.43 -0.89
N PHE A 382 10.39 34.55 -2.19
CA PHE A 382 11.43 35.44 -2.72
C PHE A 382 11.13 36.93 -2.47
N LEU A 383 9.85 37.34 -2.53
CA LEU A 383 9.47 38.72 -2.19
C LEU A 383 9.82 39.09 -0.74
N ARG A 384 9.89 38.12 0.17
CA ARG A 384 10.36 38.37 1.54
C ARG A 384 11.79 38.91 1.61
N ILE A 385 12.65 38.60 0.64
CA ILE A 385 14.03 39.12 0.61
C ILE A 385 14.01 40.64 0.35
N PHE A 386 13.17 41.08 -0.60
CA PHE A 386 12.99 42.50 -0.90
C PHE A 386 12.32 43.23 0.25
N LEU A 387 11.25 42.67 0.82
CA LEU A 387 10.57 43.24 1.99
C LEU A 387 11.52 43.35 3.20
N ALA A 388 12.40 42.35 3.41
CA ALA A 388 13.43 42.42 4.45
C ALA A 388 14.46 43.54 4.21
N ALA A 389 14.79 43.83 2.94
CA ALA A 389 15.68 44.94 2.60
C ALA A 389 15.01 46.30 2.83
N VAL A 390 13.74 46.45 2.43
CA VAL A 390 12.93 47.67 2.66
C VAL A 390 12.75 47.93 4.15
N THR A 391 12.26 46.94 4.90
CA THR A 391 12.08 47.07 6.35
C THR A 391 13.38 47.41 7.08
N TYR A 392 14.51 46.81 6.69
CA TYR A 392 15.81 47.17 7.25
C TYR A 392 16.21 48.61 6.92
N HIS A 393 16.00 49.05 5.67
CA HIS A 393 16.26 50.43 5.25
C HIS A 393 15.43 51.43 6.06
N ASP A 394 14.13 51.16 6.24
CA ASP A 394 13.22 52.07 6.92
C ASP A 394 13.55 52.16 8.40
N MET A 395 13.71 51.03 9.10
CA MET A 395 14.16 51.01 10.50
C MET A 395 15.54 51.66 10.69
N TYR A 396 16.42 51.59 9.68
CA TYR A 396 17.71 52.27 9.73
C TYR A 396 17.56 53.80 9.75
N LEU A 397 16.60 54.33 9.00
CA LEU A 397 16.34 55.76 8.88
C LEU A 397 15.43 56.31 9.99
N THR A 398 14.47 55.54 10.49
CA THR A 398 13.52 55.99 11.51
C THR A 398 14.10 55.86 12.92
N GLU A 399 14.49 54.66 13.31
CA GLU A 399 14.97 54.35 14.66
C GLU A 399 16.49 54.57 14.76
N ILE A 400 17.00 55.15 15.86
CA ILE A 400 18.44 55.42 16.03
C ILE A 400 19.17 54.25 16.70
N GLU A 401 18.47 53.55 17.59
CA GLU A 401 19.03 52.46 18.40
C GLU A 401 19.09 51.13 17.61
N TYR A 402 18.24 50.99 16.58
CA TYR A 402 18.18 49.80 15.75
C TYR A 402 19.51 49.47 15.05
N ASP A 403 20.05 48.27 15.32
CA ASP A 403 21.32 47.76 14.78
C ASP A 403 22.51 48.73 14.95
N ASN A 404 22.53 49.47 16.07
CA ASN A 404 23.55 50.47 16.37
C ASN A 404 24.57 49.96 17.40
N VAL A 405 25.21 48.83 17.11
CA VAL A 405 26.17 48.16 17.99
C VAL A 405 27.62 48.19 17.47
N TYR A 406 27.85 48.85 16.34
CA TYR A 406 29.12 48.75 15.62
C TYR A 406 30.06 49.93 15.85
N ILE A 407 31.35 49.63 16.04
CA ILE A 407 32.42 50.61 16.21
C ILE A 407 33.06 50.89 14.84
N THR A 408 32.85 52.10 14.33
CA THR A 408 33.33 52.56 13.02
C THR A 408 34.69 53.26 13.12
N SER A 409 35.30 53.57 11.98
CA SER A 409 36.49 54.43 11.92
C SER A 409 36.23 55.83 12.49
N TYR A 410 35.06 56.42 12.23
CA TYR A 410 34.69 57.73 12.77
C TYR A 410 34.57 57.72 14.31
N PHE A 411 34.03 56.64 14.90
CA PHE A 411 34.02 56.45 16.36
C PHE A 411 35.44 56.49 16.94
N LYS A 412 36.39 55.78 16.32
CA LYS A 412 37.80 55.78 16.73
C LYS A 412 38.42 57.17 16.63
N THR A 413 38.09 57.93 15.59
CA THR A 413 38.55 59.32 15.43
C THR A 413 38.03 60.25 16.54
N ILE A 414 36.77 60.08 16.97
CA ILE A 414 36.22 60.84 18.12
C ILE A 414 37.02 60.52 19.39
N ASP A 415 37.30 59.24 19.63
CA ASP A 415 38.01 58.78 20.82
C ASP A 415 39.46 59.29 20.84
N ILE A 416 40.16 59.23 19.70
CA ILE A 416 41.52 59.80 19.54
C ILE A 416 41.51 61.30 19.83
N ARG A 417 40.54 62.06 19.30
CA ARG A 417 40.43 63.52 19.57
C ARG A 417 40.12 63.84 21.02
N ARG A 418 39.41 62.97 21.75
CA ARG A 418 39.19 63.14 23.19
C ARG A 418 40.43 62.80 23.99
N ARG A 419 41.18 61.77 23.57
CA ARG A 419 42.46 61.38 24.15
C ARG A 419 43.48 62.51 24.08
N THR A 420 43.62 63.16 22.92
CA THR A 420 44.53 64.31 22.76
C THR A 420 44.12 65.49 23.63
N LYS A 421 42.82 65.66 23.88
CA LYS A 421 42.27 66.68 24.80
C LYS A 421 42.27 66.27 26.27
N LYS A 422 42.93 65.17 26.65
CA LYS A 422 42.95 64.60 28.02
C LYS A 422 41.53 64.40 28.62
N LYS A 423 40.53 64.12 27.77
CA LYS A 423 39.16 63.79 28.20
C LYS A 423 39.00 62.28 28.33
N TYR A 424 37.97 61.85 29.06
CA TYR A 424 37.63 60.43 29.23
C TYR A 424 37.40 59.73 27.88
N THR A 425 38.11 58.62 27.67
CA THR A 425 38.11 57.79 26.45
C THR A 425 37.35 56.48 26.65
N LEU A 426 36.81 55.95 25.56
CA LEU A 426 36.04 54.71 25.55
C LEU A 426 36.85 53.47 25.15
N LEU A 427 37.93 53.61 24.36
CA LEU A 427 38.77 52.47 23.98
C LEU A 427 40.00 52.36 24.91
N PRO A 428 40.44 51.14 25.30
CA PRO A 428 39.92 49.83 24.91
C PRO A 428 38.56 49.49 25.56
N LEU A 429 37.80 48.61 24.89
CA LEU A 429 36.53 48.10 25.42
C LEU A 429 36.77 47.17 26.61
N LYS A 430 35.94 47.31 27.64
CA LYS A 430 35.93 46.44 28.82
C LYS A 430 35.40 45.05 28.45
N LYS A 431 35.76 43.99 29.17
CA LYS A 431 35.27 42.61 28.91
C LYS A 431 33.74 42.53 28.74
N MET A 432 32.99 43.22 29.59
CA MET A 432 31.51 43.26 29.53
C MET A 432 30.96 43.92 28.27
N GLU A 433 31.69 44.89 27.72
CA GLU A 433 31.31 45.63 26.52
C GLU A 433 31.71 44.88 25.25
N ARG A 434 32.78 44.08 25.30
CA ARG A 434 33.32 43.32 24.16
C ARG A 434 32.34 42.31 23.57
N ASN A 435 31.40 41.82 24.37
CA ASN A 435 30.34 40.92 23.91
C ASN A 435 29.16 41.67 23.27
N LYS A 436 29.06 42.99 23.48
CA LYS A 436 27.92 43.82 23.03
C LYS A 436 28.28 44.69 21.82
N TYR A 437 29.50 45.25 21.79
CA TYR A 437 29.95 46.14 20.72
C TYR A 437 31.00 45.48 19.85
N VAL A 438 30.83 45.61 18.53
CA VAL A 438 31.66 44.91 17.54
C VAL A 438 32.30 45.91 16.60
N ASP A 439 33.60 45.76 16.34
CA ASP A 439 34.26 46.55 15.30
C ASP A 439 33.77 46.11 13.91
N VAL A 440 33.28 47.06 13.11
CA VAL A 440 32.70 46.83 11.77
C VAL A 440 33.67 46.05 10.86
N HIS A 441 34.96 46.33 10.96
CA HIS A 441 35.99 45.72 10.12
C HIS A 441 36.63 44.49 10.75
N SER A 442 36.29 44.18 12.02
CA SER A 442 36.72 42.93 12.60
C SER A 442 36.16 41.78 11.79
N LEU A 443 36.98 40.77 11.55
CA LEU A 443 36.51 39.55 10.93
C LEU A 443 36.23 38.47 11.99
N SER A 444 36.55 38.70 13.25
CA SER A 444 36.43 37.68 14.29
C SER A 444 34.96 37.46 14.65
N TYR A 445 34.65 36.21 14.97
CA TYR A 445 33.36 35.83 15.52
C TYR A 445 33.29 36.27 16.97
N VAL A 446 32.15 36.86 17.34
CA VAL A 446 31.79 37.06 18.74
C VAL A 446 31.31 35.72 19.32
N LEU A 447 31.53 35.50 20.62
CA LEU A 447 31.11 34.27 21.30
C LEU A 447 29.60 33.99 21.12
N THR A 448 28.78 35.03 21.17
CA THR A 448 27.34 34.98 20.94
C THR A 448 27.00 34.57 19.51
N GLU A 449 27.67 35.13 18.50
CA GLU A 449 27.53 34.75 17.09
C GLU A 449 27.86 33.27 16.86
N ARG A 450 28.88 32.74 17.58
CA ARG A 450 29.29 31.32 17.48
C ARG A 450 28.21 30.37 18.00
N ASN A 451 27.61 30.67 19.16
CA ASN A 451 26.55 29.82 19.71
C ASN A 451 25.31 29.79 18.79
N VAL A 452 24.94 30.94 18.23
CA VAL A 452 23.87 31.04 17.23
C VAL A 452 24.22 30.25 15.96
N LEU A 453 25.47 30.30 15.50
CA LEU A 453 25.92 29.51 14.35
C LEU A 453 25.79 28.01 14.60
N VAL A 454 26.24 27.52 15.76
CA VAL A 454 26.17 26.08 16.12
C VAL A 454 24.74 25.59 16.13
N THR A 455 23.82 26.33 16.76
CA THR A 455 22.39 25.95 16.78
C THR A 455 21.78 25.91 15.38
N HIS A 456 22.13 26.83 14.48
CA HIS A 456 21.66 26.79 13.10
C HIS A 456 22.27 25.64 12.28
N ILE A 457 23.55 25.31 12.51
CA ILE A 457 24.20 24.16 11.86
C ILE A 457 23.50 22.87 12.29
N LEU A 458 23.24 22.67 13.59
CA LEU A 458 22.52 21.49 14.08
C LEU A 458 21.14 21.34 13.42
N LYS A 459 20.39 22.45 13.26
CA LYS A 459 19.10 22.44 12.55
C LYS A 459 19.23 22.02 11.09
N VAL A 460 20.24 22.54 10.36
CA VAL A 460 20.47 22.15 8.96
C VAL A 460 20.93 20.70 8.84
N MET A 461 21.75 20.21 9.78
CA MET A 461 22.17 18.80 9.79
C MET A 461 20.97 17.86 9.95
N LEU A 462 19.99 18.21 10.79
CA LEU A 462 18.75 17.44 10.92
C LEU A 462 17.97 17.42 9.59
N GLU A 463 17.89 18.55 8.89
CA GLU A 463 17.25 18.64 7.56
C GLU A 463 18.00 17.83 6.49
N VAL A 464 19.33 17.78 6.54
CA VAL A 464 20.14 16.95 5.64
C VAL A 464 19.85 15.48 5.89
N ILE A 465 19.76 15.05 7.15
CA ILE A 465 19.43 13.66 7.51
C ILE A 465 18.06 13.28 6.92
N THR A 466 17.03 14.12 7.08
CA THR A 466 15.70 13.81 6.52
C THR A 466 15.69 13.79 4.99
N ALA A 467 16.45 14.66 4.32
CA ALA A 467 16.60 14.59 2.87
C ALA A 467 17.33 13.30 2.43
N THR A 468 18.38 12.91 3.16
CA THR A 468 19.14 11.68 2.87
C THR A 468 18.28 10.43 3.03
N THR A 469 17.35 10.40 4.00
CA THR A 469 16.43 9.26 4.16
C THR A 469 15.52 9.10 2.95
N PHE A 470 14.99 10.19 2.35
CA PHE A 470 14.17 10.08 1.14
C PHE A 470 14.97 9.62 -0.08
N VAL A 471 16.22 10.10 -0.23
CA VAL A 471 17.10 9.65 -1.32
C VAL A 471 17.46 8.17 -1.15
N MET A 472 17.72 7.73 0.08
CA MET A 472 18.00 6.33 0.38
C MET A 472 16.78 5.44 0.13
N LEU A 473 15.58 5.86 0.57
CA LEU A 473 14.33 5.13 0.31
C LEU A 473 14.06 4.98 -1.19
N ASP A 474 14.26 6.05 -1.99
CA ASP A 474 14.11 5.98 -3.44
C ASP A 474 15.08 4.98 -4.08
N ARG A 475 16.34 4.99 -3.64
CA ARG A 475 17.35 4.02 -4.10
C ARG A 475 16.98 2.58 -3.72
N LEU A 476 16.53 2.36 -2.48
CA LEU A 476 16.07 1.05 -2.01
C LEU A 476 14.85 0.56 -2.81
N PHE A 477 13.91 1.44 -3.14
CA PHE A 477 12.76 1.11 -3.99
C PHE A 477 13.18 0.70 -5.40
N TYR A 478 14.12 1.43 -5.99
CA TYR A 478 14.69 1.06 -7.29
C TYR A 478 15.35 -0.32 -7.23
N GLU A 479 16.21 -0.58 -6.24
CA GLU A 479 16.92 -1.85 -6.09
C GLU A 479 15.96 -3.02 -5.84
N ALA A 480 14.94 -2.82 -5.01
CA ALA A 480 13.92 -3.83 -4.75
C ALA A 480 13.18 -4.24 -6.05
N LEU A 481 12.77 -3.25 -6.86
CA LEU A 481 12.13 -3.51 -8.15
C LEU A 481 13.07 -4.18 -9.15
N ASP A 482 14.36 -3.84 -9.13
CA ASP A 482 15.36 -4.45 -10.01
C ASP A 482 15.63 -5.92 -9.64
N VAL A 483 15.70 -6.24 -8.34
CA VAL A 483 15.76 -7.63 -7.86
C VAL A 483 14.54 -8.43 -8.30
N VAL A 484 13.33 -7.86 -8.17
CA VAL A 484 12.11 -8.50 -8.67
C VAL A 484 12.18 -8.72 -10.18
N ARG A 485 12.67 -7.74 -10.95
CA ARG A 485 12.83 -7.89 -12.40
C ARG A 485 13.74 -9.06 -12.76
N GLN A 486 14.91 -9.15 -12.13
CA GLN A 486 15.91 -10.17 -12.41
C GLN A 486 15.40 -11.58 -12.07
N HIS A 487 14.59 -11.74 -11.02
CA HIS A 487 14.06 -13.04 -10.62
C HIS A 487 12.72 -13.39 -11.28
N ALA A 488 11.97 -12.41 -11.80
CA ALA A 488 10.71 -12.62 -12.49
C ALA A 488 10.88 -12.86 -14.00
N GLU A 489 12.05 -12.54 -14.57
CA GLU A 489 12.40 -12.89 -15.94
C GLU A 489 12.67 -14.39 -16.02
N THR A 490 11.61 -15.17 -16.25
CA THR A 490 11.71 -16.61 -16.47
C THR A 490 10.83 -16.98 -17.65
N GLU A 491 11.45 -17.35 -18.78
CA GLU A 491 10.78 -18.02 -19.90
C GLU A 491 10.37 -19.43 -19.46
N THR A 492 9.34 -19.53 -18.64
CA THR A 492 8.85 -20.82 -18.19
C THR A 492 7.96 -21.38 -19.30
N SER A 493 8.56 -22.11 -20.25
CA SER A 493 7.76 -22.96 -21.12
C SER A 493 7.09 -24.02 -20.25
N LEU A 494 5.80 -23.84 -19.94
CA LEU A 494 4.99 -24.92 -19.36
C LEU A 494 4.79 -25.97 -20.45
N GLN A 495 5.81 -26.80 -20.66
CA GLN A 495 5.66 -28.09 -21.34
C GLN A 495 5.02 -29.05 -20.35
N GLY A 496 3.69 -28.99 -20.28
CA GLY A 496 2.90 -30.02 -19.62
C GLY A 496 2.49 -31.07 -20.65
N THR A 497 3.12 -32.24 -20.63
CA THR A 497 2.57 -33.42 -21.30
C THR A 497 1.52 -34.04 -20.38
N ARG A 498 0.31 -34.29 -20.91
CA ARG A 498 -0.65 -35.18 -20.24
C ARG A 498 -0.17 -36.62 -20.44
N ASP A 499 0.66 -37.09 -19.52
CA ASP A 499 1.18 -38.46 -19.49
C ASP A 499 0.45 -39.29 -18.42
N LEU A 500 -0.89 -39.38 -18.52
CA LEU A 500 -1.68 -40.22 -17.63
C LEU A 500 -2.05 -41.52 -18.36
N GLU A 501 -1.14 -42.49 -18.36
CA GLU A 501 -1.40 -43.82 -18.90
C GLU A 501 -2.06 -44.71 -17.83
N ILE A 502 -3.39 -44.80 -17.85
CA ILE A 502 -4.12 -45.68 -16.95
C ILE A 502 -4.47 -46.97 -17.67
N LYS A 503 -3.83 -48.06 -17.25
CA LYS A 503 -4.09 -49.41 -17.78
C LYS A 503 -4.95 -50.18 -16.78
N VAL A 504 -6.11 -50.65 -17.24
CA VAL A 504 -6.97 -51.53 -16.45
C VAL A 504 -6.51 -52.96 -16.66
N GLU A 505 -6.14 -53.66 -15.59
CA GLU A 505 -5.80 -55.08 -15.65
C GLU A 505 -7.01 -55.93 -15.27
N GLY A 506 -7.47 -56.76 -16.22
CA GLY A 506 -8.58 -57.68 -16.03
C GLY A 506 -9.40 -57.87 -17.30
N THR A 507 -9.95 -59.07 -17.50
CA THR A 507 -10.84 -59.39 -18.61
C THR A 507 -12.23 -59.67 -18.07
N GLY A 508 -13.17 -58.76 -18.29
CA GLY A 508 -14.55 -58.87 -17.82
C GLY A 508 -15.36 -57.62 -18.12
N VAL A 509 -16.70 -57.71 -17.99
CA VAL A 509 -17.60 -56.58 -18.28
C VAL A 509 -17.26 -55.36 -17.41
N LEU A 510 -16.98 -55.57 -16.13
CA LEU A 510 -16.55 -54.51 -15.21
C LEU A 510 -15.22 -53.87 -15.63
N ALA A 511 -14.23 -54.68 -16.04
CA ALA A 511 -12.95 -54.16 -16.52
C ALA A 511 -13.13 -53.32 -17.79
N SER A 512 -13.96 -53.79 -18.74
CA SER A 512 -14.28 -53.03 -19.95
C SER A 512 -15.02 -51.71 -19.67
N MET A 513 -15.84 -51.69 -18.62
CA MET A 513 -16.60 -50.52 -18.19
C MET A 513 -15.69 -49.47 -17.51
N ILE A 514 -14.79 -49.91 -16.64
CA ILE A 514 -13.76 -49.06 -16.03
C ILE A 514 -12.78 -48.57 -17.09
N GLN A 515 -12.42 -49.41 -18.06
CA GLN A 515 -11.54 -49.04 -19.17
C GLN A 515 -12.16 -47.92 -20.00
N LYS A 516 -13.41 -48.07 -20.44
CA LYS A 516 -14.12 -46.99 -21.15
C LYS A 516 -14.25 -45.69 -20.33
N LEU A 517 -14.43 -45.81 -19.01
CA LEU A 517 -14.44 -44.64 -18.12
C LEU A 517 -13.08 -43.94 -18.11
N LEU A 518 -11.99 -44.69 -18.02
CA LEU A 518 -10.63 -44.15 -17.89
C LEU A 518 -9.99 -43.79 -19.24
N ASP A 519 -10.51 -44.30 -20.36
CA ASP A 519 -10.03 -44.00 -21.71
C ASP A 519 -10.16 -42.50 -22.04
N GLY A 520 -11.23 -41.84 -21.57
CA GLY A 520 -11.41 -40.39 -21.70
C GLY A 520 -10.39 -39.55 -20.93
N LEU A 521 -9.67 -40.15 -19.96
CA LEU A 521 -8.58 -39.53 -19.21
C LEU A 521 -7.19 -39.83 -19.79
N ASN A 522 -7.09 -40.82 -20.68
CA ASN A 522 -5.84 -41.30 -21.30
C ASN A 522 -5.52 -40.55 -22.62
N GLU A 523 -6.24 -39.47 -22.93
CA GLU A 523 -6.05 -38.68 -24.14
C GLU A 523 -4.77 -37.83 -24.05
N ARG A 524 -3.72 -38.25 -24.77
CA ARG A 524 -2.42 -37.56 -24.84
C ARG A 524 -2.52 -36.32 -25.74
N THR A 525 -2.97 -35.20 -25.17
CA THR A 525 -2.87 -33.90 -25.84
C THR A 525 -1.60 -33.17 -25.39
N PRO A 526 -0.60 -32.96 -26.26
CA PRO A 526 0.55 -32.14 -25.92
C PRO A 526 0.10 -30.68 -25.82
N ILE A 527 0.17 -30.09 -24.62
CA ILE A 527 -0.18 -28.70 -24.40
C ILE A 527 1.11 -27.89 -24.37
N ARG A 528 1.32 -27.08 -25.41
CA ARG A 528 2.37 -26.07 -25.46
C ARG A 528 1.76 -24.69 -25.28
N THR A 529 1.40 -24.35 -24.05
CA THR A 529 1.05 -22.97 -23.70
C THR A 529 2.34 -22.22 -23.36
N PHE A 530 2.77 -21.34 -24.26
CA PHE A 530 3.85 -20.39 -23.99
C PHE A 530 3.28 -19.23 -23.18
N VAL A 531 3.82 -19.02 -21.99
CA VAL A 531 3.41 -17.95 -21.09
C VAL A 531 4.55 -16.94 -21.05
N ASP A 532 4.37 -15.82 -21.74
CA ASP A 532 5.35 -14.73 -21.72
C ASP A 532 5.07 -13.79 -20.53
N THR A 533 6.02 -13.72 -19.60
CA THR A 533 5.94 -12.84 -18.42
C THR A 533 6.52 -11.44 -18.68
N SER A 534 7.08 -11.20 -19.88
CA SER A 534 7.67 -9.92 -20.26
C SER A 534 6.80 -8.67 -20.05
N PRO A 535 5.47 -8.66 -20.30
CA PRO A 535 4.65 -7.47 -20.08
C PRO A 535 4.47 -7.14 -18.59
N CYS A 536 4.58 -8.14 -17.70
CA CYS A 536 4.39 -7.96 -16.27
C CYS A 536 5.69 -7.60 -15.53
N LEU A 537 6.84 -7.52 -16.21
CA LEU A 537 8.11 -7.16 -15.57
C LEU A 537 8.12 -5.69 -15.11
N PRO A 538 8.63 -5.39 -13.90
CA PRO A 538 8.79 -4.01 -13.44
C PRO A 538 9.79 -3.24 -14.30
N ARG A 539 9.51 -1.96 -14.51
CA ARG A 539 10.41 -1.01 -15.20
C ARG A 539 10.94 0.01 -14.20
N PRO A 540 11.95 -0.34 -13.39
CA PRO A 540 12.43 0.53 -12.31
C PRO A 540 13.04 1.82 -12.88
N ARG A 541 12.70 2.97 -12.29
CA ARG A 541 13.25 4.28 -12.66
C ARG A 541 14.28 4.74 -11.64
N LEU A 542 15.50 4.98 -12.11
CA LEU A 542 16.58 5.55 -11.32
C LEU A 542 16.47 7.08 -11.32
N MET A 543 16.60 7.69 -10.14
CA MET A 543 16.67 9.14 -10.03
C MET A 543 17.92 9.70 -10.74
N PRO A 544 17.78 10.73 -11.60
CA PRO A 544 18.91 11.37 -12.25
C PRO A 544 19.89 12.00 -11.26
N HIS A 545 21.20 11.83 -11.50
CA HIS A 545 22.25 12.38 -10.65
C HIS A 545 22.20 13.91 -10.47
N ALA A 546 21.56 14.63 -11.41
CA ALA A 546 21.36 16.07 -11.29
C ALA A 546 20.61 16.49 -10.02
N PHE A 547 19.64 15.71 -9.55
CA PHE A 547 18.90 16.01 -8.31
C PHE A 547 19.78 15.82 -7.07
N PHE A 548 20.66 14.81 -7.07
CA PHE A 548 21.64 14.61 -6.01
C PHE A 548 22.53 15.86 -5.84
N PHE A 549 23.14 16.32 -6.94
CA PHE A 549 23.98 17.53 -6.90
C PHE A 549 23.21 18.78 -6.49
N LYS A 550 21.95 18.95 -6.93
CA LYS A 550 21.11 20.09 -6.53
C LYS A 550 20.76 20.08 -5.04
N ILE A 551 20.41 18.92 -4.47
CA ILE A 551 20.02 18.80 -3.05
C ILE A 551 21.25 19.02 -2.16
N TYR A 552 22.31 18.21 -2.33
CA TYR A 552 23.49 18.29 -1.46
C TYR A 552 24.31 19.57 -1.72
N GLY A 553 24.40 20.01 -2.97
CA GLY A 553 25.00 21.31 -3.31
C GLY A 553 24.22 22.47 -2.69
N GLY A 554 22.88 22.39 -2.66
CA GLY A 554 22.03 23.39 -2.00
C GLY A 554 22.25 23.46 -0.49
N TYR A 555 22.34 22.31 0.20
CA TYR A 555 22.68 22.28 1.63
C TYR A 555 24.09 22.80 1.93
N LEU A 556 25.07 22.42 1.10
CA LEU A 556 26.43 22.95 1.21
C LEU A 556 26.44 24.48 1.04
N TRP A 557 25.65 25.00 0.10
CA TRP A 557 25.47 26.44 -0.08
C TRP A 557 24.81 27.10 1.14
N ILE A 558 23.78 26.50 1.73
CA ILE A 558 23.15 26.99 2.99
C ILE A 558 24.19 27.08 4.11
N ILE A 559 25.02 26.05 4.28
CA ILE A 559 26.08 26.02 5.29
C ILE A 559 27.10 27.13 5.04
N LEU A 560 27.52 27.34 3.79
CA LEU A 560 28.38 28.45 3.43
C LEU A 560 27.74 29.81 3.79
N LEU A 561 26.46 30.01 3.45
CA LEU A 561 25.74 31.24 3.80
C LEU A 561 25.61 31.45 5.31
N LEU A 562 25.51 30.38 6.11
CA LEU A 562 25.53 30.46 7.58
C LEU A 562 26.87 30.99 8.10
N TYR A 563 27.99 30.52 7.56
CA TYR A 563 29.31 31.10 7.88
C TYR A 563 29.43 32.55 7.40
N LEU A 564 28.78 32.93 6.29
CA LEU A 564 28.81 34.30 5.77
C LEU A 564 27.93 35.30 6.55
N ASN A 565 26.94 34.81 7.28
CA ASN A 565 25.90 35.61 7.94
C ASN A 565 26.41 36.80 8.81
N PRO A 566 27.41 36.67 9.72
CA PRO A 566 27.86 37.82 10.51
C PRO A 566 28.49 38.91 9.64
N TYR A 567 29.14 38.54 8.53
CA TYR A 567 29.75 39.50 7.62
C TYR A 567 28.70 40.21 6.77
N THR A 568 27.61 39.53 6.41
CA THR A 568 26.52 40.15 5.63
C THR A 568 25.70 41.12 6.49
N LEU A 569 25.54 40.83 7.78
CA LEU A 569 24.98 41.76 8.78
C LEU A 569 25.84 43.02 8.95
N ARG A 570 27.17 42.89 8.89
CA ARG A 570 28.09 44.06 8.91
C ARG A 570 28.03 44.84 7.58
N LEU A 571 27.92 44.12 6.46
CA LEU A 571 27.84 44.72 5.12
C LEU A 571 26.59 45.59 4.93
N ARG A 572 25.41 45.14 5.40
CA ARG A 572 24.17 45.94 5.30
C ARG A 572 24.30 47.30 6.00
N ARG A 573 25.02 47.37 7.13
CA ARG A 573 25.30 48.64 7.84
C ARG A 573 26.21 49.55 7.01
N LEU A 574 27.28 49.01 6.44
CA LEU A 574 28.21 49.76 5.59
C LEU A 574 27.50 50.35 4.35
N ILE A 575 26.59 49.59 3.73
CA ILE A 575 25.80 50.05 2.58
C ILE A 575 24.94 51.26 2.98
N CYS A 576 24.12 51.15 4.04
CA CYS A 576 23.30 52.28 4.48
C CYS A 576 24.15 53.49 4.91
N GLY A 577 25.29 53.26 5.55
CA GLY A 577 26.22 54.32 5.96
C GLY A 577 26.83 55.07 4.78
N TYR A 578 27.03 54.41 3.64
CA TYR A 578 27.51 55.03 2.40
C TYR A 578 26.47 55.97 1.78
N PHE A 579 25.21 55.52 1.66
CA PHE A 579 24.15 56.32 1.04
C PHE A 579 23.63 57.46 1.95
N TYR A 580 23.66 57.26 3.28
CA TYR A 580 23.14 58.23 4.25
C TYR A 580 24.21 58.65 5.27
N PRO A 581 25.26 59.40 4.86
CA PRO A 581 26.38 59.76 5.72
C PRO A 581 25.97 60.66 6.89
N ARG A 582 24.97 61.53 6.70
CA ARG A 582 24.43 62.40 7.77
C ARG A 582 23.78 61.58 8.88
N ARG A 583 22.94 60.60 8.51
CA ARG A 583 22.27 59.68 9.45
C ARG A 583 23.28 58.80 10.16
N GLU A 584 24.29 58.31 9.45
CA GLU A 584 25.35 57.49 10.05
C GLU A 584 26.14 58.27 11.11
N LYS A 585 26.49 59.52 10.83
CA LYS A 585 27.16 60.40 11.79
C LYS A 585 26.32 60.60 13.07
N GLN A 586 25.02 60.82 12.94
CA GLN A 586 24.10 60.95 14.08
C GLN A 586 24.05 59.66 14.92
N ARG A 587 23.91 58.50 14.27
CA ARG A 587 23.90 57.19 14.94
C ARG A 587 25.20 56.91 15.70
N ILE A 588 26.36 57.25 15.12
CA ILE A 588 27.67 57.07 15.79
C ILE A 588 27.82 58.01 16.99
N LEU A 589 27.40 59.28 16.86
CA LEU A 589 27.44 60.23 17.98
C LEU A 589 26.51 59.81 19.11
N HIS A 590 25.30 59.35 18.77
CA HIS A 590 24.36 58.81 19.75
C HIS A 590 24.96 57.59 20.47
N LEU A 591 25.51 56.62 19.74
CA LEU A 591 26.18 55.45 20.32
C LEU A 591 27.34 55.82 21.25
N TYR A 592 28.19 56.77 20.82
CA TYR A 592 29.32 57.23 21.62
C TYR A 592 28.85 57.87 22.94
N ASN A 593 27.85 58.76 22.87
CA ASN A 593 27.29 59.42 24.04
C ASN A 593 26.54 58.44 24.96
N ASP A 594 25.84 57.47 24.40
CA ASP A 594 25.15 56.42 25.14
C ASP A 594 26.14 55.52 25.91
N ILE A 595 27.21 55.05 25.26
CA ILE A 595 28.28 54.30 25.93
C ILE A 595 28.93 55.14 27.03
N LEU A 596 29.20 56.43 26.77
CA LEU A 596 29.76 57.33 27.77
C LEU A 596 28.83 57.49 28.98
N LYS A 597 27.53 57.71 28.77
CA LYS A 597 26.51 57.78 29.83
C LYS A 597 26.45 56.48 30.63
N LYS A 598 26.49 55.34 29.95
CA LYS A 598 26.49 54.00 30.58
C LYS A 598 27.74 53.79 31.43
N ARG A 599 28.91 54.24 30.98
CA ARG A 599 30.15 54.20 31.78
C ARG A 599 30.10 55.10 33.02
N LEU A 600 29.50 56.30 32.90
CA LEU A 600 29.30 57.19 34.06
C LEU A 600 28.35 56.59 35.11
N LYS A 601 27.32 55.84 34.66
CA LYS A 601 26.40 55.10 35.54
C LYS A 601 26.87 53.68 35.88
N MET A 602 28.08 53.29 35.51
CA MET A 602 28.54 51.90 35.56
C MET A 602 28.61 51.34 36.97
N GLN A 603 29.05 52.13 37.96
CA GLN A 603 29.11 51.67 39.35
C GLN A 603 27.73 51.27 39.89
N LYS A 604 26.68 52.05 39.58
CA LYS A 604 25.30 51.71 39.97
C LYS A 604 24.81 50.44 39.27
N THR A 605 25.10 50.28 37.98
CA THR A 605 24.66 49.07 37.23
C THR A 605 25.42 47.81 37.65
N LEU A 606 26.70 47.91 37.98
CA LEU A 606 27.49 46.81 38.54
C LEU A 606 26.95 46.35 39.90
N ARG A 607 26.60 47.31 40.79
CA ARG A 607 25.96 47.02 42.09
C ARG A 607 24.62 46.30 41.92
N ARG A 608 23.72 46.82 41.07
CA ARG A 608 22.43 46.17 40.76
C ARG A 608 22.62 44.75 40.22
N LYS A 609 23.56 44.53 39.30
CA LYS A 609 23.87 43.19 38.77
C LYS A 609 24.43 42.25 39.83
N ALA A 610 25.30 42.75 40.72
CA ALA A 610 25.81 41.96 41.83
C ALA A 610 24.68 41.52 42.76
N VAL A 611 23.75 42.41 43.13
CA VAL A 611 22.55 42.06 43.93
C VAL A 611 21.75 40.95 43.27
N GLN A 612 21.44 41.09 41.98
CA GLN A 612 20.67 40.09 41.23
C GLN A 612 21.39 38.74 41.16
N ALA A 613 22.70 38.74 40.91
CA ALA A 613 23.50 37.52 40.85
C ALA A 613 23.63 36.84 42.23
N VAL A 614 23.76 37.61 43.31
CA VAL A 614 23.77 37.10 44.68
C VAL A 614 22.41 36.47 45.03
N ARG A 615 21.29 37.17 44.76
CA ARG A 615 19.94 36.63 44.96
C ARG A 615 19.71 35.34 44.16
N ALA A 616 20.10 35.33 42.88
CA ALA A 616 19.98 34.16 42.02
C ALA A 616 20.82 32.98 42.53
N HIS A 617 22.00 33.24 43.12
CA HIS A 617 22.83 32.18 43.71
C HIS A 617 22.18 31.57 44.96
N TYR A 618 21.53 32.37 45.81
CA TYR A 618 20.82 31.84 46.99
C TYR A 618 19.50 31.14 46.66
N LEU A 619 18.82 31.55 45.58
CA LEU A 619 17.59 30.91 45.07
C LEU A 619 17.89 29.65 44.24
N SER A 620 19.06 29.58 43.64
CA SER A 620 19.57 28.41 42.92
C SER A 620 19.78 27.26 43.90
N GLY A 621 19.03 26.17 43.74
CA GLY A 621 19.20 24.93 44.52
C GLY A 621 20.55 24.21 44.31
N GLU A 622 20.61 22.92 44.65
CA GLU A 622 21.84 22.12 44.49
C GLU A 622 22.24 21.99 43.01
N ASN A 623 23.19 22.81 42.57
CA ASN A 623 23.81 22.72 41.25
C ASN A 623 25.09 21.85 41.25
N LEU A 624 25.59 21.46 40.07
CA LEU A 624 26.85 20.72 39.90
C LEU A 624 28.05 21.36 40.62
N LEU A 625 28.07 22.70 40.70
CA LEU A 625 29.07 23.44 41.47
C LEU A 625 28.91 23.22 42.98
N SER A 626 27.68 23.25 43.51
CA SER A 626 27.37 22.99 44.92
C SER A 626 27.76 21.56 45.31
N MET A 627 27.45 20.57 44.47
CA MET A 627 27.84 19.18 44.68
C MET A 627 29.36 18.98 44.70
N ARG A 628 30.09 19.67 43.81
CA ARG A 628 31.57 19.64 43.79
C ARG A 628 32.17 20.25 45.05
N ILE A 629 31.61 21.34 45.56
CA ILE A 629 32.09 22.01 46.79
C ILE A 629 31.82 21.13 48.03
N LYS A 630 30.67 20.42 48.06
CA LYS A 630 30.28 19.54 49.17
C LYS A 630 31.10 18.23 49.22
N PHE A 631 31.46 17.66 48.07
CA PHE A 631 32.22 16.40 47.97
C PHE A 631 33.48 16.51 47.09
N PRO A 632 34.49 17.30 47.49
CA PRO A 632 35.65 17.60 46.64
C PRO A 632 36.52 16.36 46.33
N ARG A 633 36.56 15.36 47.21
CA ARG A 633 37.35 14.13 47.03
C ARG A 633 36.77 13.18 45.98
N ILE A 634 35.45 13.13 45.83
CA ILE A 634 34.75 12.20 44.92
C ILE A 634 34.41 12.90 43.61
N LEU A 635 33.96 14.16 43.69
CA LEU A 635 33.44 14.94 42.57
C LEU A 635 34.43 16.00 42.04
N GLY A 636 35.70 15.94 42.44
CA GLY A 636 36.73 16.89 42.01
C GLY A 636 36.97 16.92 40.49
N TRP A 637 36.78 15.79 39.80
CA TRP A 637 36.91 15.67 38.35
C TRP A 637 35.88 16.49 37.56
N LEU A 638 34.74 16.85 38.17
CA LEU A 638 33.72 17.70 37.54
C LEU A 638 34.26 19.07 37.15
N ARG A 639 35.44 19.50 37.66
CA ARG A 639 36.14 20.73 37.22
C ARG A 639 36.33 20.80 35.69
N ILE A 640 36.31 19.67 34.97
CA ILE A 640 36.37 19.63 33.51
C ILE A 640 35.16 20.34 32.86
N LEU A 641 33.99 20.27 33.50
CA LEU A 641 32.74 20.85 32.98
C LEU A 641 32.64 22.34 33.32
N PRO A 642 32.25 23.22 32.38
CA PRO A 642 32.03 24.64 32.65
C PRO A 642 30.96 24.90 33.71
N ALA A 643 29.92 24.06 33.79
CA ALA A 643 28.83 24.20 34.75
C ALA A 643 29.22 23.89 36.21
N ALA A 644 30.38 23.25 36.45
CA ALA A 644 30.87 22.90 37.78
C ALA A 644 32.11 23.72 38.19
N ARG A 645 32.38 24.82 37.48
CA ARG A 645 33.46 25.77 37.79
C ARG A 645 32.89 27.06 38.36
N MET A 646 33.70 27.73 39.18
CA MET A 646 33.33 29.04 39.73
C MET A 646 33.16 30.04 38.59
N THR A 647 32.19 30.93 38.72
CA THR A 647 31.93 32.00 37.76
C THR A 647 32.11 33.35 38.40
N CYS A 648 32.59 34.33 37.63
CA CYS A 648 32.72 35.69 38.14
C CYS A 648 31.33 36.29 38.42
N LEU A 649 31.13 36.87 39.61
CA LEU A 649 29.84 37.44 40.04
C LEU A 649 29.26 38.46 39.06
N ILE A 650 30.11 39.22 38.37
CA ILE A 650 29.71 40.34 37.50
C ILE A 650 29.58 39.92 36.04
N CYS A 651 30.62 39.27 35.49
CA CYS A 651 30.68 38.95 34.07
C CYS A 651 30.21 37.54 33.71
N GLY A 652 30.07 36.66 34.70
CA GLY A 652 29.69 35.26 34.48
C GLY A 652 30.75 34.44 33.73
N GLU A 653 31.96 34.96 33.55
CA GLU A 653 33.09 34.21 32.99
C GLU A 653 33.38 33.02 33.89
N THR A 654 33.64 31.83 33.33
CA THR A 654 34.00 30.63 34.09
C THR A 654 35.50 30.61 34.35
N GLU A 655 35.91 30.17 35.54
CA GLU A 655 37.29 29.90 35.90
C GLU A 655 38.01 29.05 34.81
N PRO A 656 39.23 29.37 34.38
CA PRO A 656 39.96 28.61 33.36
C PRO A 656 40.25 27.14 33.79
N ARG A 657 40.46 26.26 32.80
CA ARG A 657 40.54 24.79 33.03
C ARG A 657 41.89 24.34 33.63
N ASN A 658 43.00 25.01 33.30
CA ASN A 658 44.34 24.72 33.81
C ASN A 658 45.09 26.02 34.15
N ASN A 659 45.91 25.98 35.21
CA ASN A 659 46.98 26.96 35.52
C ASN A 659 48.12 26.87 34.47
N ILE A 660 47.88 27.25 33.21
CA ILE A 660 48.94 27.23 32.17
C ILE A 660 49.71 28.57 32.21
N ARG A 661 50.77 28.57 33.04
CA ARG A 661 52.12 29.11 32.84
C ARG A 661 52.39 30.54 32.31
N ASN A 662 51.44 31.48 32.25
CA ASN A 662 51.80 32.90 32.04
C ASN A 662 51.35 33.76 33.24
N HIS A 663 52.37 34.21 34.00
CA HIS A 663 52.30 34.65 35.39
C HIS A 663 51.69 36.04 35.64
N GLN A 664 51.00 36.66 34.69
CA GLN A 664 50.57 38.08 34.80
C GLN A 664 49.09 38.37 34.50
N ASP A 665 48.32 37.47 33.88
CA ASP A 665 46.94 37.77 33.43
C ASP A 665 45.81 36.99 34.14
N GLU A 666 46.09 36.08 35.08
CA GLU A 666 45.09 35.09 35.53
C GLU A 666 44.94 34.92 37.06
N LEU A 667 45.09 35.98 37.86
CA LEU A 667 44.67 35.93 39.27
C LEU A 667 43.15 36.13 39.41
N TRP A 668 42.44 35.11 39.87
CA TRP A 668 41.04 35.24 40.30
C TRP A 668 40.99 35.70 41.76
N TYR A 669 40.19 36.72 42.03
CA TYR A 669 40.08 37.31 43.36
C TYR A 669 38.88 36.72 44.10
N SER A 670 39.13 36.06 45.22
CA SER A 670 38.10 35.64 46.18
C SER A 670 37.91 36.71 47.25
N CYS A 671 36.70 36.83 47.78
CA CYS A 671 36.45 37.71 48.92
C CYS A 671 37.24 37.25 50.17
N THR A 672 37.72 38.20 50.97
CA THR A 672 38.45 37.95 52.23
C THR A 672 37.53 37.59 53.40
N ALA A 673 36.22 37.80 53.27
CA ALA A 673 35.24 37.42 54.27
C ALA A 673 35.05 35.90 54.32
N THR A 674 35.17 35.31 55.50
CA THR A 674 35.17 33.85 55.75
C THR A 674 33.91 33.10 55.29
N LYS A 675 32.80 33.80 55.03
CA LYS A 675 31.51 33.23 54.62
C LYS A 675 31.09 33.57 53.18
N CYS A 676 31.91 34.27 52.41
CA CYS A 676 31.51 34.73 51.08
C CYS A 676 32.02 33.78 49.97
N PRO A 677 31.14 33.06 49.24
CA PRO A 677 31.55 32.11 48.20
C PRO A 677 31.88 32.77 46.85
N PHE A 678 31.81 34.08 46.71
CA PHE A 678 31.88 34.75 45.41
C PHE A 678 33.31 35.07 44.96
N VAL A 679 33.55 34.94 43.65
CA VAL A 679 34.84 35.23 43.00
C VAL A 679 34.70 36.27 41.88
N TYR A 680 35.79 36.97 41.59
CA TYR A 680 35.89 38.00 40.56
C TYR A 680 37.07 37.75 39.62
N CYS A 681 36.90 38.07 38.34
CA CYS A 681 38.04 38.17 37.42
C CYS A 681 38.80 39.48 37.65
N VAL A 682 40.06 39.55 37.20
CA VAL A 682 40.96 40.71 37.40
C VAL A 682 40.31 42.04 37.00
N GLU A 683 39.75 42.11 35.80
CA GLU A 683 39.14 43.34 35.28
C GLU A 683 37.95 43.78 36.13
N CYS A 684 37.04 42.84 36.47
CA CYS A 684 35.87 43.17 37.28
C CYS A 684 36.25 43.56 38.72
N TRP A 685 37.31 42.99 39.28
CA TRP A 685 37.79 43.35 40.61
C TRP A 685 38.32 44.78 40.66
N GLN A 686 39.11 45.19 39.65
CA GLN A 686 39.61 46.55 39.52
C GLN A 686 38.49 47.57 39.30
N GLU A 687 37.48 47.22 38.50
CA GLU A 687 36.36 48.12 38.17
C GLU A 687 35.45 48.43 39.35
N VAL A 688 35.37 47.51 40.31
CA VAL A 688 34.59 47.68 41.54
C VAL A 688 35.36 48.47 42.60
N GLY A 689 36.65 48.74 42.38
CA GLY A 689 37.52 49.43 43.33
C GLY A 689 38.14 48.49 44.36
N ALA A 690 38.39 47.22 43.98
CA ALA A 690 38.99 46.20 44.85
C ALA A 690 38.21 45.89 46.14
N CYS A 691 36.89 46.06 46.10
CA CYS A 691 35.97 45.72 47.19
C CYS A 691 34.99 44.63 46.74
N CYS A 692 34.59 43.72 47.63
CA CYS A 692 33.57 42.72 47.30
C CYS A 692 32.16 43.30 47.45
N LEU A 693 31.45 43.45 46.32
CA LEU A 693 30.06 43.94 46.33
C LEU A 693 29.10 43.03 47.10
N ALA A 694 29.35 41.71 47.15
CA ALA A 694 28.46 40.80 47.88
C ALA A 694 28.53 40.97 49.40
N CYS A 695 29.59 41.60 49.92
CA CYS A 695 29.78 41.86 51.36
C CYS A 695 29.61 43.34 51.72
N ASP A 696 29.28 44.20 50.75
CA ASP A 696 29.05 45.62 50.99
C ASP A 696 27.71 45.80 51.73
N PRO A 697 27.68 46.36 52.95
CA PRO A 697 26.43 46.54 53.72
C PRO A 697 25.44 47.47 53.02
N SER A 698 25.92 48.38 52.15
CA SER A 698 25.05 49.26 51.34
C SER A 698 24.27 48.54 50.23
N LEU A 699 24.59 47.26 49.98
CA LEU A 699 23.87 46.44 49.01
C LEU A 699 22.47 46.01 49.51
N ALA A 700 22.28 45.94 50.83
CA ALA A 700 20.99 45.65 51.46
C ALA A 700 20.02 46.84 51.39
N GLU A 701 20.50 48.08 51.37
CA GLU A 701 19.65 49.27 51.22
C GLU A 701 19.16 49.48 49.77
N LEU A 702 19.98 49.14 48.76
CA LEU A 702 19.55 49.20 47.34
C LEU A 702 18.51 48.13 46.97
N SER A 703 18.38 47.09 47.80
CA SER A 703 17.48 45.96 47.60
C SER A 703 16.01 46.33 47.73
N ASP A 704 15.71 47.38 48.51
CA ASP A 704 14.36 47.72 48.97
C ASP A 704 13.81 48.99 48.30
N ILE A 705 14.67 49.85 47.73
CA ILE A 705 14.29 51.14 47.14
C ILE A 705 14.07 51.05 45.61
N ASP A 706 14.78 50.17 44.90
CA ASP A 706 14.81 50.15 43.42
C ASP A 706 13.83 49.13 42.78
N SER A 707 13.08 48.34 43.55
CA SER A 707 12.07 47.41 43.00
C SER A 707 10.79 48.09 42.50
N LEU A 708 10.70 49.43 42.57
CA LEU A 708 9.48 50.19 42.28
C LEU A 708 9.59 51.25 41.19
N SER A 709 10.73 51.50 40.52
CA SER A 709 10.85 52.78 39.80
C SER A 709 11.63 52.89 38.49
N GLU A 710 11.85 51.84 37.66
CA GLU A 710 12.48 52.07 36.33
C GLU A 710 12.00 51.14 35.17
N ASP A 711 10.76 50.64 35.20
CA ASP A 711 10.16 49.93 34.03
C ASP A 711 9.23 50.80 33.15
N GLU A 712 9.15 52.12 33.38
CA GLU A 712 8.55 53.04 32.41
C GLU A 712 9.63 53.72 31.56
N HIS A 713 9.87 53.17 30.37
CA HIS A 713 10.28 54.02 29.25
C HIS A 713 9.08 54.92 28.89
N PRO A 714 9.24 56.24 28.76
CA PRO A 714 8.20 57.07 28.18
C PRO A 714 8.01 56.60 26.73
N ARG A 715 6.83 56.06 26.43
CA ARG A 715 6.39 55.89 25.05
C ARG A 715 6.33 57.27 24.41
N PHE A 716 7.23 57.52 23.46
CA PHE A 716 7.01 58.45 22.36
C PHE A 716 7.49 57.80 21.07
#